data_AF-A0A9Q0J4C2-F1
#
_entry.id   AF-A0A9Q0J4C2-F1
#
_cell.length_a   1.000
_cell.length_b   1.000
_cell.length_c   1.000
_cell.angle_alpha   90.00
_cell.angle_beta   90.00
_cell.angle_gamma   90.00
#
_symmetry.space_group_name_H-M   'P 1'
#
loop_
_entity.id
_entity.type
_entity.pdbx_description
1 polymer ?
#
loop_
_entity_poly.entity_id
_entity_poly.type
_entity_poly.pdbx_seq_one_letter_code
_entity_poly.pdbx_strand_id
1 'polypeptide(L)'
;METKYQPVASYQSPFSSLNLDSYFEPDTQVTVYSQNRTIDDLIKSGQLSTARELFDEMPMCDVVTYNLLISGYGKFGIPKQALYLYREMVSLGMRENPSTFSSVLSICGNAGFCTEGTQAHCRVVKLGYSSNLFIGSSLVGLYIPMGFDELALMLFYSLPERNLAGWNLVLRGFCELGRFDQVLGLYNQMKSDGVEANGLSFSYLIRGCCNDRFLNEGKELHCHVIKSGWLDSNIFVANALVDFYAACDSLDDAEKSFEAIPLGDVLSWNSMVSLYTNNGLIFDALKLFHMMQQWGKRPSIRSFVGLLNLSSMRADILLGQQIHCCVLKTGFQNGSSYVQSALIDMYGKCKDIESSVLVYESSPEKTIDCCNPLMTSLLHCGLIEDVVEMFGLMVDQGIGLDEVTVSTTLKALSVSSLASLACYSVVHGCAIKSGLESDNAVSCSLIDAYSKSGHVELSRKVFDHVRSPNVICFTSIIKGYARNGLGRECLEMLEQMTLRDLKPDKVTFLCVLTGCSHAGLVEEGRFIFDSMKTLHGISPGREHFSCMVDLLGRAGLFNEAQELLEQSPGKHDCVMWSSLLRSCRVHKNESVGRRAAEMLLQLDPQDFAVYLQISNFYSEIGEFEASSQVREIAMARKMTREIGISLLENRQSQNRQSQAMDKLFILSFFGFLIVAHGVAGNMEYDNIGLHEELESFDIEEEYEVELPDTSSWTTSERGSKVLVNVDSFGAVGDGISDDTQAFVSAWEKACNTTKSVFFVPQGRRYLVNATKFKGPCADKLVIQIDGTIVAPDEPSNWDPNLSRLWLDFSKLNGALTIDSCSAVKVQGLTIQNSQQMHFVISKSDSVRISGVLVSAPGDSPNTDGIHITQSTNLQYQDEENLLWTWTWNQDNSTGIVTKVVVDTAFLRETTNGLRIKTWQGGNGYVRGVRYENVQMDNVANPIIIDQFYCDSPKSCQNQTENVKISQIMYRNISGTTKSEKAMKFACSDTVPCSNIVLTNVNLEKEDGTVETYCNSAEGFGYGIVHPSADCLSSHDDKDYGDIGEIETDQDYPVIGKSEVGEPHQSASEDIVHTEL
;
A
#
# COMPACT_ATOMS: atom_id res chain seq x y z
N MET A 1 -61.81 -34.68 -28.07
CA MET A 1 -62.52 -34.49 -29.35
C MET A 1 -61.69 -33.51 -30.16
N GLU A 2 -61.07 -34.04 -31.20
CA GLU A 2 -60.34 -33.27 -32.21
C GLU A 2 -61.26 -32.31 -32.95
N THR A 3 -60.75 -31.16 -33.38
CA THR A 3 -60.86 -30.74 -34.79
C THR A 3 -59.87 -29.62 -35.10
N LYS A 4 -58.99 -29.93 -36.06
CA LYS A 4 -58.16 -29.03 -36.86
C LYS A 4 -59.04 -28.12 -37.73
N TYR A 5 -58.54 -26.96 -38.14
CA TYR A 5 -58.30 -26.64 -39.57
C TYR A 5 -57.54 -25.31 -39.73
N GLN A 6 -56.66 -25.31 -40.73
CA GLN A 6 -55.61 -24.35 -41.07
C GLN A 6 -56.04 -23.51 -42.33
N PRO A 7 -55.20 -22.64 -42.95
CA PRO A 7 -55.51 -21.27 -43.40
C PRO A 7 -55.62 -21.09 -44.93
N VAL A 8 -56.07 -19.93 -45.45
CA VAL A 8 -55.84 -19.47 -46.86
C VAL A 8 -55.77 -17.92 -46.96
N ALA A 9 -55.04 -17.46 -47.97
CA ALA A 9 -54.37 -16.18 -48.21
C ALA A 9 -55.14 -15.03 -48.92
N SER A 10 -54.54 -13.84 -48.82
CA SER A 10 -54.39 -12.70 -49.77
C SER A 10 -55.47 -12.37 -50.81
N TYR A 11 -55.87 -11.08 -50.93
CA TYR A 11 -55.93 -10.32 -52.19
C TYR A 11 -56.08 -8.79 -51.93
N GLN A 12 -55.44 -7.96 -52.78
CA GLN A 12 -55.32 -6.49 -52.68
C GLN A 12 -56.40 -5.69 -53.44
N SER A 13 -56.74 -4.52 -52.86
CA SER A 13 -57.10 -3.20 -53.45
C SER A 13 -58.53 -2.96 -54.02
N PRO A 14 -59.00 -1.70 -54.27
CA PRO A 14 -58.41 -0.36 -54.01
C PRO A 14 -59.36 0.74 -53.42
N PHE A 15 -58.76 1.85 -52.93
CA PHE A 15 -59.23 3.25 -52.83
C PHE A 15 -60.75 3.59 -52.64
N SER A 16 -61.10 4.29 -51.55
CA SER A 16 -61.24 5.77 -51.52
C SER A 16 -62.07 6.26 -50.32
N SER A 17 -61.63 7.40 -49.80
CA SER A 17 -62.11 8.21 -48.69
C SER A 17 -63.61 8.56 -48.73
N LEU A 18 -64.30 8.41 -47.59
CA LEU A 18 -65.40 9.29 -47.20
C LEU A 18 -65.32 9.54 -45.69
N ASN A 19 -64.94 10.78 -45.38
CA ASN A 19 -64.96 11.44 -44.08
C ASN A 19 -66.31 11.23 -43.37
N LEU A 20 -66.30 10.68 -42.16
CA LEU A 20 -67.45 10.69 -41.25
C LEU A 20 -67.07 10.92 -39.78
N ASP A 21 -65.98 11.64 -39.51
CA ASP A 21 -65.56 11.99 -38.14
C ASP A 21 -65.82 13.48 -37.84
N SER A 22 -67.06 13.95 -38.03
CA SER A 22 -67.45 15.33 -37.68
C SER A 22 -68.54 15.44 -36.61
N TYR A 23 -68.70 14.44 -35.75
CA TYR A 23 -69.63 14.53 -34.61
C TYR A 23 -69.17 13.70 -33.39
N PHE A 24 -68.01 14.03 -32.82
CA PHE A 24 -67.74 13.86 -31.38
C PHE A 24 -66.52 14.74 -31.07
N GLU A 25 -66.73 15.95 -30.54
CA GLU A 25 -65.67 16.59 -29.77
C GLU A 25 -65.48 15.71 -28.51
N PRO A 26 -64.32 15.06 -28.31
CA PRO A 26 -64.05 14.40 -27.05
C PRO A 26 -63.96 15.52 -26.01
N ASP A 27 -64.81 15.42 -24.98
CA ASP A 27 -64.83 16.31 -23.84
C ASP A 27 -63.40 16.48 -23.32
N THR A 28 -62.83 17.69 -23.49
CA THR A 28 -61.38 17.95 -23.33
C THR A 28 -60.88 17.56 -21.93
N GLN A 29 -61.75 17.56 -20.93
CA GLN A 29 -61.45 17.07 -19.57
C GLN A 29 -61.29 15.54 -19.48
N VAL A 30 -62.03 14.77 -20.28
CA VAL A 30 -61.94 13.30 -20.31
C VAL A 30 -60.61 12.86 -20.94
N THR A 31 -60.14 13.61 -21.95
CA THR A 31 -58.84 13.39 -22.59
C THR A 31 -57.69 13.63 -21.62
N VAL A 32 -57.68 14.77 -20.90
CA VAL A 32 -56.65 15.08 -19.89
C VAL A 32 -56.64 14.07 -18.75
N TYR A 33 -57.80 13.65 -18.25
CA TYR A 33 -57.90 12.62 -17.21
C TYR A 33 -57.30 11.28 -17.67
N SER A 34 -57.59 10.85 -18.91
CA SER A 34 -57.04 9.61 -19.45
C SER A 34 -55.52 9.65 -19.59
N GLN A 35 -54.98 10.79 -20.04
CA GLN A 35 -53.55 11.00 -20.19
C GLN A 35 -52.83 11.09 -18.83
N ASN A 36 -53.43 11.76 -17.84
CA ASN A 36 -52.94 11.79 -16.46
C ASN A 36 -52.82 10.39 -15.86
N ARG A 37 -53.78 9.50 -16.14
CA ARG A 37 -53.72 8.10 -15.69
C ARG A 37 -52.56 7.34 -16.36
N THR A 38 -52.38 7.52 -17.67
CA THR A 38 -51.25 6.92 -18.40
C THR A 38 -49.91 7.41 -17.86
N ILE A 39 -49.78 8.72 -17.57
CA ILE A 39 -48.57 9.29 -16.95
C ILE A 39 -48.32 8.67 -15.56
N ASP A 40 -49.34 8.53 -14.72
CA ASP A 40 -49.22 7.89 -13.40
C ASP A 40 -48.79 6.40 -13.50
N ASP A 41 -49.35 5.66 -14.45
CA ASP A 41 -48.97 4.27 -14.71
C ASP A 41 -47.53 4.14 -15.21
N LEU A 42 -47.07 5.06 -16.08
CA LEU A 42 -45.67 5.13 -16.55
C LEU A 42 -44.69 5.49 -15.43
N ILE A 43 -45.07 6.40 -14.53
CA ILE A 43 -44.26 6.74 -13.35
C ILE A 43 -44.15 5.54 -12.41
N LYS A 44 -45.24 4.79 -12.21
CA LYS A 44 -45.24 3.57 -11.38
C LYS A 44 -44.40 2.45 -11.98
N SER A 45 -44.32 2.34 -13.30
CA SER A 45 -43.48 1.36 -14.00
C SER A 45 -42.00 1.77 -14.11
N GLY A 46 -41.64 2.99 -13.68
CA GLY A 46 -40.26 3.50 -13.73
C GLY A 46 -39.85 4.15 -15.04
N GLN A 47 -40.78 4.33 -16.00
CA GLN A 47 -40.53 4.92 -17.31
C GLN A 47 -40.71 6.44 -17.29
N LEU A 48 -39.84 7.12 -16.54
CA LEU A 48 -39.99 8.55 -16.28
C LEU A 48 -39.72 9.44 -17.50
N SER A 49 -38.87 9.01 -18.43
CA SER A 49 -38.59 9.70 -19.70
C SER A 49 -39.82 9.70 -20.62
N THR A 50 -40.45 8.54 -20.80
CA THR A 50 -41.67 8.40 -21.61
C THR A 50 -42.86 9.14 -20.99
N ALA A 51 -42.95 9.16 -19.65
CA ALA A 51 -43.94 9.99 -18.96
C ALA A 51 -43.72 11.49 -19.22
N ARG A 52 -42.47 11.94 -19.37
CA ARG A 52 -42.13 13.31 -19.71
C ARG A 52 -42.43 13.64 -21.17
N GLU A 53 -42.11 12.75 -22.10
CA GLU A 53 -42.45 12.91 -23.52
C GLU A 53 -43.96 13.07 -23.72
N LEU A 54 -44.76 12.19 -23.10
CA LEU A 54 -46.21 12.28 -23.15
C LEU A 54 -46.74 13.59 -22.55
N PHE A 55 -46.12 14.10 -21.49
CA PHE A 55 -46.46 15.39 -20.90
C PHE A 55 -46.16 16.56 -21.84
N ASP A 56 -45.03 16.53 -22.54
CA ASP A 56 -44.64 17.59 -23.48
C ASP A 56 -45.54 17.59 -24.74
N GLU A 57 -46.11 16.43 -25.11
CA GLU A 57 -47.08 16.29 -26.19
C GLU A 57 -48.52 16.72 -25.82
N MET A 58 -48.81 16.90 -24.53
CA MET A 58 -50.16 17.26 -24.09
C MET A 58 -50.51 18.71 -24.48
N PRO A 59 -51.62 18.94 -25.21
CA PRO A 59 -52.02 20.28 -25.64
C PRO A 59 -52.47 21.17 -24.48
N MET A 60 -52.89 20.58 -23.36
CA MET A 60 -53.25 21.27 -22.13
C MET A 60 -52.85 20.42 -20.92
N CYS A 61 -52.05 20.99 -20.02
CA CYS A 61 -51.68 20.37 -18.75
C CYS A 61 -52.37 21.11 -17.61
N ASP A 62 -53.01 20.36 -16.70
CA ASP A 62 -53.63 20.92 -15.51
C ASP A 62 -52.72 20.78 -14.28
N VAL A 63 -53.16 21.31 -13.13
CA VAL A 63 -52.40 21.22 -11.87
C VAL A 63 -52.14 19.77 -11.46
N VAL A 64 -53.04 18.84 -11.81
CA VAL A 64 -52.88 17.42 -11.50
C VAL A 64 -51.77 16.80 -12.36
N THR A 65 -51.74 17.11 -13.66
CA THR A 65 -50.67 16.67 -14.58
C THR A 65 -49.28 17.10 -14.08
N TYR A 66 -49.13 18.36 -13.68
CA TYR A 66 -47.87 18.86 -13.10
C TYR A 66 -47.53 18.18 -11.78
N ASN A 67 -48.51 18.01 -10.88
CA ASN A 67 -48.28 17.36 -9.58
C ASN A 67 -47.82 15.90 -9.72
N LEU A 68 -48.32 15.16 -10.72
CA LEU A 68 -47.89 13.79 -11.02
C LEU A 68 -46.40 13.75 -11.37
N LEU A 69 -45.95 14.61 -12.29
CA LEU A 69 -44.52 14.68 -12.63
C LEU A 69 -43.66 15.21 -11.49
N ILE A 70 -44.08 16.26 -10.78
CA ILE A 70 -43.33 16.80 -9.64
C ILE A 70 -43.13 15.70 -8.59
N SER A 71 -44.20 14.96 -8.24
CA SER A 71 -44.11 13.83 -7.32
C SER A 71 -43.28 12.67 -7.88
N GLY A 72 -43.38 12.40 -9.18
CA GLY A 72 -42.62 11.38 -9.89
C GLY A 72 -41.12 11.65 -9.84
N TYR A 73 -40.68 12.80 -10.36
CA TYR A 73 -39.27 13.24 -10.29
C TYR A 73 -38.75 13.28 -8.85
N GLY A 74 -39.59 13.67 -7.88
CA GLY A 74 -39.28 13.60 -6.45
C GLY A 74 -38.99 12.17 -5.97
N LYS A 75 -39.84 11.20 -6.33
CA LYS A 75 -39.70 9.79 -5.92
C LYS A 75 -38.45 9.12 -6.51
N PHE A 76 -38.06 9.50 -7.72
CA PHE A 76 -36.86 8.96 -8.38
C PHE A 76 -35.57 9.74 -8.06
N GLY A 77 -35.60 10.66 -7.10
CA GLY A 77 -34.40 11.34 -6.62
C GLY A 77 -33.86 12.42 -7.56
N ILE A 78 -34.72 13.03 -8.39
CA ILE A 78 -34.35 14.10 -9.34
C ILE A 78 -35.02 15.43 -8.90
N PRO A 79 -34.61 16.01 -7.76
CA PRO A 79 -35.35 17.09 -7.10
C PRO A 79 -35.25 18.42 -7.85
N LYS A 80 -34.15 18.68 -8.58
CA LYS A 80 -33.96 19.90 -9.38
C LYS A 80 -34.99 20.02 -10.51
N GLN A 81 -35.27 18.91 -11.20
CA GLN A 81 -36.23 18.89 -12.31
C GLN A 81 -37.67 19.04 -11.79
N ALA A 82 -37.98 18.46 -10.62
CA ALA A 82 -39.25 18.67 -9.96
C ALA A 82 -39.48 20.14 -9.58
N LEU A 83 -38.45 20.83 -9.07
CA LEU A 83 -38.53 22.26 -8.76
C LEU A 83 -38.60 23.15 -10.00
N TYR A 84 -37.96 22.75 -11.11
CA TYR A 84 -38.11 23.43 -12.40
C TYR A 84 -39.58 23.37 -12.87
N LEU A 85 -40.18 22.18 -12.86
CA LEU A 85 -41.59 21.97 -13.18
C LEU A 85 -42.53 22.79 -12.28
N TYR A 86 -42.21 22.88 -10.99
CA TYR A 86 -42.98 23.71 -10.06
C TYR A 86 -42.88 25.21 -10.42
N ARG A 87 -41.68 25.70 -10.73
CA ARG A 87 -41.47 27.10 -11.16
C ARG A 87 -42.21 27.40 -12.47
N GLU A 88 -42.14 26.49 -13.44
CA GLU A 88 -42.88 26.55 -14.70
C GLU A 88 -44.38 26.64 -14.44
N MET A 89 -44.94 25.74 -13.63
CA MET A 89 -46.36 25.73 -13.24
C MET A 89 -46.80 27.08 -12.66
N VAL A 90 -46.02 27.63 -11.74
CA VAL A 90 -46.31 28.93 -11.09
C VAL A 90 -46.18 30.10 -12.08
N SER A 91 -45.22 30.04 -13.00
CA SER A 91 -45.01 31.09 -14.01
C SER A 91 -46.16 31.18 -15.02
N LEU A 92 -46.83 30.05 -15.29
CA LEU A 92 -48.03 29.98 -16.12
C LEU A 92 -49.29 30.48 -15.40
N GLY A 93 -49.18 30.93 -14.15
CA GLY A 93 -50.29 31.48 -13.36
C GLY A 93 -51.24 30.42 -12.79
N MET A 94 -50.88 29.14 -12.85
CA MET A 94 -51.67 28.08 -12.24
C MET A 94 -51.58 28.13 -10.71
N ARG A 95 -52.73 28.03 -10.04
CA ARG A 95 -52.81 28.12 -8.58
C ARG A 95 -52.41 26.81 -7.92
N GLU A 96 -51.45 26.90 -7.02
CA GLU A 96 -50.94 25.78 -6.24
C GLU A 96 -52.02 25.22 -5.29
N ASN A 97 -52.13 23.89 -5.21
CA ASN A 97 -53.04 23.19 -4.31
C ASN A 97 -52.28 22.49 -3.17
N PRO A 98 -52.96 21.95 -2.14
CA PRO A 98 -52.29 21.28 -1.03
C PRO A 98 -51.39 20.12 -1.44
N SER A 99 -51.76 19.37 -2.47
CA SER A 99 -50.94 18.28 -3.01
C SER A 99 -49.65 18.78 -3.64
N THR A 100 -49.69 19.93 -4.35
CA THR A 100 -48.49 20.60 -4.89
C THR A 100 -47.53 20.94 -3.76
N PHE A 101 -48.01 21.62 -2.71
CA PHE A 101 -47.17 22.00 -1.58
C PHE A 101 -46.63 20.77 -0.83
N SER A 102 -47.44 19.73 -0.64
CA SER A 102 -47.00 18.49 -0.01
C SER A 102 -45.82 17.85 -0.76
N SER A 103 -45.91 17.75 -2.09
CA SER A 103 -44.84 17.19 -2.92
C SER A 103 -43.59 18.07 -2.91
N VAL A 104 -43.73 19.38 -3.13
CA VAL A 104 -42.59 20.31 -3.18
C VAL A 104 -41.86 20.39 -1.83
N LEU A 105 -42.59 20.51 -0.73
CA LEU A 105 -42.00 20.56 0.62
C LEU A 105 -41.30 19.25 0.97
N SER A 106 -41.89 18.09 0.65
CA SER A 106 -41.24 16.79 0.86
C SER A 106 -39.97 16.64 0.03
N ILE A 107 -39.96 17.10 -1.21
CA ILE A 107 -38.78 17.06 -2.09
C ILE A 107 -37.68 17.97 -1.54
N CYS A 108 -38.01 19.20 -1.15
CA CYS A 108 -37.06 20.13 -0.54
C CYS A 108 -36.47 19.57 0.77
N GLY A 109 -37.29 18.94 1.61
CA GLY A 109 -36.84 18.31 2.85
C GLY A 109 -35.88 17.16 2.60
N ASN A 110 -36.24 16.22 1.72
CA ASN A 110 -35.42 15.05 1.41
C ASN A 110 -34.13 15.40 0.65
N ALA A 111 -34.14 16.45 -0.19
CA ALA A 111 -32.99 16.87 -0.99
C ALA A 111 -32.11 17.95 -0.32
N GLY A 112 -32.47 18.42 0.88
CA GLY A 112 -31.72 19.45 1.61
C GLY A 112 -31.83 20.86 1.04
N PHE A 113 -32.85 21.15 0.21
CA PHE A 113 -33.06 22.48 -0.40
C PHE A 113 -33.72 23.44 0.60
N CYS A 114 -32.91 23.97 1.53
CA CYS A 114 -33.35 24.80 2.65
C CYS A 114 -33.96 26.14 2.22
N THR A 115 -33.35 26.80 1.23
CA THR A 115 -33.78 28.12 0.74
C THR A 115 -35.09 28.01 -0.04
N GLU A 116 -35.18 27.08 -1.01
CA GLU A 116 -36.41 26.84 -1.77
C GLU A 116 -37.54 26.32 -0.87
N GLY A 117 -37.22 25.45 0.10
CA GLY A 117 -38.19 24.95 1.08
C GLY A 117 -38.79 26.07 1.94
N THR A 118 -37.95 27.00 2.42
CA THR A 118 -38.41 28.17 3.18
C THR A 118 -39.24 29.13 2.31
N GLN A 119 -38.86 29.31 1.04
CA GLN A 119 -39.68 30.09 0.09
C GLN A 119 -41.05 29.45 -0.14
N ALA A 120 -41.11 28.13 -0.28
CA ALA A 120 -42.36 27.38 -0.39
C ALA A 120 -43.21 27.51 0.88
N HIS A 121 -42.60 27.48 2.08
CA HIS A 121 -43.31 27.74 3.33
C HIS A 121 -43.88 29.16 3.40
N CYS A 122 -43.11 30.19 3.05
CA CYS A 122 -43.61 31.57 2.95
C CYS A 122 -44.79 31.69 1.97
N ARG A 123 -44.76 30.93 0.86
CA ARG A 123 -45.85 30.86 -0.12
C ARG A 123 -47.10 30.21 0.47
N VAL A 124 -46.96 29.12 1.23
CA VAL A 124 -48.05 28.46 1.98
C VAL A 124 -48.76 29.45 2.90
N VAL A 125 -47.98 30.22 3.67
CA VAL A 125 -48.53 31.25 4.59
C VAL A 125 -49.26 32.35 3.81
N LYS A 126 -48.64 32.88 2.74
CA LYS A 126 -49.23 33.92 1.91
C LYS A 126 -50.56 33.52 1.26
N LEU A 127 -50.70 32.24 0.88
CA LEU A 127 -51.90 31.72 0.25
C LEU A 127 -52.96 31.22 1.25
N GLY A 128 -52.70 31.32 2.57
CA GLY A 128 -53.65 30.97 3.63
C GLY A 128 -53.79 29.46 3.86
N TYR A 129 -52.77 28.68 3.53
CA TYR A 129 -52.80 27.21 3.62
C TYR A 129 -52.24 26.66 4.95
N SER A 130 -51.89 27.53 5.90
CA SER A 130 -51.20 27.17 7.15
C SER A 130 -51.98 26.21 8.07
N SER A 131 -53.31 26.16 7.98
CA SER A 131 -54.16 25.27 8.80
C SER A 131 -54.44 23.91 8.17
N ASN A 132 -53.89 23.62 6.98
CA ASN A 132 -54.11 22.36 6.29
C ASN A 132 -53.23 21.25 6.89
N LEU A 133 -53.83 20.16 7.34
CA LEU A 133 -53.13 19.03 7.98
C LEU A 133 -52.02 18.42 7.12
N PHE A 134 -52.28 18.24 5.81
CA PHE A 134 -51.31 17.63 4.90
C PHE A 134 -50.08 18.52 4.72
N ILE A 135 -50.31 19.82 4.51
CA ILE A 135 -49.23 20.80 4.36
C ILE A 135 -48.47 20.98 5.68
N GLY A 136 -49.18 21.03 6.81
CA GLY A 136 -48.57 21.07 8.14
C GLY A 136 -47.66 19.87 8.39
N SER A 137 -48.10 18.66 8.02
CA SER A 137 -47.28 17.45 8.11
C SER A 137 -46.05 17.53 7.18
N SER A 138 -46.20 18.03 5.95
CA SER A 138 -45.08 18.25 5.03
C SER A 138 -44.11 19.33 5.51
N LEU A 139 -44.57 20.35 6.24
CA LEU A 139 -43.71 21.36 6.87
C LEU A 139 -42.91 20.77 8.04
N VAL A 140 -43.51 19.90 8.85
CA VAL A 140 -42.77 19.13 9.87
C VAL A 140 -41.69 18.28 9.19
N GLY A 141 -42.03 17.59 8.10
CA GLY A 141 -41.09 16.80 7.30
C GLY A 141 -40.04 17.63 6.53
N LEU A 142 -40.27 18.93 6.34
CA LEU A 142 -39.30 19.86 5.76
C LEU A 142 -38.24 20.25 6.80
N TYR A 143 -38.68 20.65 8.00
CA TYR A 143 -37.81 21.25 9.01
C TYR A 143 -36.99 20.23 9.82
N ILE A 144 -37.49 19.00 9.96
CA ILE A 144 -36.76 17.91 10.63
C ILE A 144 -35.41 17.62 9.94
N PRO A 145 -35.34 17.29 8.63
CA PRO A 145 -34.05 17.04 7.97
C PRO A 145 -33.11 18.25 7.96
N MET A 146 -33.65 19.47 8.09
CA MET A 146 -32.87 20.71 8.18
C MET A 146 -32.27 20.96 9.57
N GLY A 147 -32.55 20.10 10.55
CA GLY A 147 -32.06 20.23 11.92
C GLY A 147 -32.78 21.30 12.76
N PHE A 148 -33.90 21.85 12.29
CA PHE A 148 -34.74 22.79 13.05
C PHE A 148 -35.82 22.02 13.83
N ASP A 149 -35.38 21.20 14.77
CA ASP A 149 -36.20 20.28 15.58
C ASP A 149 -37.22 21.00 16.46
N GLU A 150 -36.85 22.09 17.13
CA GLU A 150 -37.77 22.90 17.93
C GLU A 150 -38.92 23.47 17.07
N LEU A 151 -38.59 24.02 15.89
CA LEU A 151 -39.58 24.57 14.97
C LEU A 151 -40.49 23.47 14.41
N ALA A 152 -39.93 22.31 14.07
CA ALA A 152 -40.70 21.16 13.63
C ALA A 152 -41.66 20.66 14.72
N LEU A 153 -41.24 20.59 15.98
CA LEU A 153 -42.12 20.22 17.09
C LEU A 153 -43.20 21.27 17.34
N MET A 154 -42.88 22.56 17.28
CA MET A 154 -43.89 23.62 17.37
C MET A 154 -44.95 23.48 16.27
N LEU A 155 -44.54 23.24 15.02
CA LEU A 155 -45.45 23.00 13.91
C LEU A 155 -46.28 21.73 14.12
N PHE A 156 -45.66 20.65 14.61
CA PHE A 156 -46.34 19.39 14.91
C PHE A 156 -47.41 19.54 16.00
N TYR A 157 -47.10 20.24 17.10
CA TYR A 157 -48.07 20.48 18.17
C TYR A 157 -49.19 21.44 17.74
N SER A 158 -48.94 22.29 16.75
CA SER A 158 -49.95 23.16 16.15
C SER A 158 -50.90 22.48 15.16
N LEU A 159 -50.65 21.20 14.82
CA LEU A 159 -51.52 20.47 13.90
C LEU A 159 -52.93 20.28 14.50
N PRO A 160 -53.99 20.38 13.66
CA PRO A 160 -55.37 20.23 14.12
C PRO A 160 -55.67 18.82 14.63
N GLU A 161 -54.96 17.80 14.12
CA GLU A 161 -55.02 16.43 14.58
C GLU A 161 -53.64 15.79 14.46
N ARG A 162 -53.14 15.20 15.56
CA ARG A 162 -51.87 14.45 15.60
C ARG A 162 -52.15 12.96 15.43
N ASN A 163 -52.42 12.55 14.20
CA ASN A 163 -52.70 11.15 13.87
C ASN A 163 -51.42 10.29 13.87
N LEU A 164 -51.57 8.97 13.73
CA LEU A 164 -50.46 8.01 13.70
C LEU A 164 -49.39 8.34 12.64
N ALA A 165 -49.80 8.88 11.49
CA ALA A 165 -48.86 9.26 10.43
C ALA A 165 -47.98 10.45 10.85
N GLY A 166 -48.55 11.44 11.52
CA GLY A 166 -47.81 12.56 12.10
C GLY A 166 -46.84 12.10 13.19
N TRP A 167 -47.27 11.22 14.09
CA TRP A 167 -46.38 10.65 15.11
C TRP A 167 -45.23 9.85 14.50
N ASN A 168 -45.50 9.00 13.50
CA ASN A 168 -44.45 8.24 12.81
C ASN A 168 -43.47 9.15 12.05
N LEU A 169 -43.92 10.28 11.50
CA LEU A 169 -43.04 11.27 10.87
C LEU A 169 -42.04 11.86 11.87
N VAL A 170 -42.52 12.29 13.04
CA VAL A 170 -41.65 12.86 14.08
C VAL A 170 -40.73 11.79 14.66
N LEU A 171 -41.24 10.59 14.97
CA LEU A 171 -40.42 9.48 15.47
C LEU A 171 -39.30 9.11 14.49
N ARG A 172 -39.62 8.99 13.19
CA ARG A 172 -38.64 8.76 12.13
C ARG A 172 -37.60 9.89 12.09
N GLY A 173 -38.06 11.13 12.08
CA GLY A 173 -37.22 12.31 11.98
C GLY A 173 -36.21 12.44 13.10
N PHE A 174 -36.67 12.31 14.35
CA PHE A 174 -35.79 12.36 15.52
C PHE A 174 -34.86 11.15 15.62
N CYS A 175 -35.29 9.99 15.11
CA CYS A 175 -34.43 8.83 14.96
C CYS A 175 -33.29 9.10 13.94
N GLU A 176 -33.59 9.70 12.78
CA GLU A 176 -32.60 10.06 11.75
C GLU A 176 -31.63 11.16 12.23
N LEU A 177 -32.07 12.08 13.09
CA LEU A 177 -31.24 13.12 13.72
C LEU A 177 -30.40 12.62 14.92
N GLY A 178 -30.55 11.35 15.33
CA GLY A 178 -29.83 10.76 16.46
C GLY A 178 -30.21 11.33 17.84
N ARG A 179 -31.41 11.91 18.00
CA ARG A 179 -31.89 12.56 19.23
C ARG A 179 -32.70 11.59 20.10
N PHE A 180 -32.06 10.52 20.55
CA PHE A 180 -32.73 9.34 21.13
C PHE A 180 -33.50 9.60 22.43
N ASP A 181 -32.97 10.44 23.33
CA ASP A 181 -33.67 10.82 24.58
C ASP A 181 -35.06 11.41 24.30
N GLN A 182 -35.17 12.19 23.22
CA GLN A 182 -36.43 12.81 22.81
C GLN A 182 -37.37 11.82 22.12
N VAL A 183 -36.86 10.80 21.42
CA VAL A 183 -37.66 9.76 20.76
C VAL A 183 -38.52 8.98 21.78
N LEU A 184 -37.94 8.59 22.92
CA LEU A 184 -38.70 7.94 24.00
C LEU A 184 -39.69 8.89 24.67
N GLY A 185 -39.33 10.17 24.83
CA GLY A 185 -40.24 11.22 25.29
C GLY A 185 -41.45 11.37 24.37
N LEU A 186 -41.24 11.41 23.07
CA LEU A 186 -42.28 11.49 22.04
C LEU A 186 -43.19 10.26 22.05
N TYR A 187 -42.65 9.06 22.29
CA TYR A 187 -43.45 7.84 22.43
C TYR A 187 -44.40 7.89 23.63
N ASN A 188 -43.91 8.42 24.76
CA ASN A 188 -44.75 8.59 25.95
C ASN A 188 -45.86 9.63 25.72
N GLN A 189 -45.58 10.68 24.95
CA GLN A 189 -46.59 11.66 24.55
C GLN A 189 -47.60 11.08 23.55
N MET A 190 -47.15 10.27 22.59
CA MET A 190 -48.02 9.54 21.67
C MET A 190 -49.01 8.65 22.43
N LYS A 191 -48.53 7.96 23.48
CA LYS A 191 -49.38 7.18 24.39
C LYS A 191 -50.36 8.04 25.18
N SER A 192 -49.93 9.19 25.70
CA SER A 192 -50.84 10.10 26.43
C SER A 192 -51.91 10.71 25.53
N ASP A 193 -51.61 10.90 24.25
CA ASP A 193 -52.56 11.34 23.23
C ASP A 193 -53.50 10.21 22.77
N GLY A 194 -53.35 8.99 23.31
CA GLY A 194 -54.23 7.85 23.03
C GLY A 194 -54.01 7.22 21.65
N VAL A 195 -52.87 7.48 21.00
CA VAL A 195 -52.54 6.92 19.69
C VAL A 195 -51.73 5.63 19.88
N GLU A 196 -52.27 4.50 19.42
CA GLU A 196 -51.57 3.21 19.50
C GLU A 196 -50.43 3.11 18.47
N ALA A 197 -49.28 2.62 18.93
CA ALA A 197 -48.11 2.40 18.09
C ALA A 197 -48.30 1.17 17.19
N ASN A 198 -47.87 1.28 15.93
CA ASN A 198 -47.87 0.18 14.98
C ASN A 198 -46.44 -0.36 14.77
N GLY A 199 -46.29 -1.40 13.94
CA GLY A 199 -44.97 -1.96 13.65
C GLY A 199 -43.94 -0.94 13.13
N LEU A 200 -44.35 0.07 12.34
CA LEU A 200 -43.44 1.13 11.91
C LEU A 200 -42.99 2.01 13.09
N SER A 201 -43.91 2.39 13.98
CA SER A 201 -43.57 3.12 15.21
C SER A 201 -42.51 2.35 16.02
N PHE A 202 -42.72 1.05 16.26
CA PHE A 202 -41.76 0.23 17.00
C PHE A 202 -40.42 0.09 16.28
N SER A 203 -40.40 0.01 14.95
CA SER A 203 -39.13 -0.03 14.20
C SER A 203 -38.30 1.25 14.40
N TYR A 204 -38.92 2.44 14.44
CA TYR A 204 -38.21 3.69 14.70
C TYR A 204 -37.77 3.82 16.15
N LEU A 205 -38.61 3.38 17.11
CA LEU A 205 -38.28 3.40 18.53
C LEU A 205 -37.09 2.49 18.85
N ILE A 206 -37.10 1.26 18.33
CA ILE A 206 -36.04 0.27 18.55
C ILE A 206 -34.74 0.72 17.85
N ARG A 207 -34.83 1.24 16.63
CA ARG A 207 -33.67 1.81 15.92
C ARG A 207 -33.09 3.02 16.64
N GLY A 208 -33.94 3.81 17.29
CA GLY A 208 -33.51 4.89 18.19
C GLY A 208 -32.79 4.39 19.44
N CYS A 209 -32.88 3.10 19.78
CA CYS A 209 -32.20 2.52 20.95
C CYS A 209 -30.89 1.80 20.58
N CYS A 210 -30.41 1.84 19.32
CA CYS A 210 -29.18 1.17 18.85
C CYS A 210 -27.87 1.77 19.44
N ASN A 211 -27.84 2.10 20.72
CA ASN A 211 -26.69 2.63 21.45
C ASN A 211 -26.64 1.98 22.83
N ASP A 212 -25.45 1.55 23.27
CA ASP A 212 -25.21 0.89 24.57
C ASP A 212 -25.89 1.58 25.76
N ARG A 213 -26.03 2.91 25.70
CA ARG A 213 -26.64 3.70 26.77
C ARG A 213 -28.12 3.38 27.02
N PHE A 214 -28.85 2.88 26.01
CA PHE A 214 -30.30 2.65 26.05
C PHE A 214 -30.68 1.16 25.93
N LEU A 215 -29.76 0.24 26.24
CA LEU A 215 -30.00 -1.20 26.16
C LEU A 215 -31.20 -1.64 27.01
N ASN A 216 -31.39 -1.06 28.20
CA ASN A 216 -32.49 -1.42 29.09
C ASN A 216 -33.84 -0.95 28.54
N GLU A 217 -33.92 0.29 28.08
CA GLU A 217 -35.09 0.90 27.46
C GLU A 217 -35.48 0.17 26.16
N GLY A 218 -34.49 -0.24 25.36
CA GLY A 218 -34.70 -1.08 24.19
C GLY A 218 -35.22 -2.48 24.55
N LYS A 219 -34.74 -3.10 25.64
CA LYS A 219 -35.28 -4.37 26.18
C LYS A 219 -36.73 -4.23 26.64
N GLU A 220 -37.10 -3.10 27.26
CA GLU A 220 -38.49 -2.80 27.62
C GLU A 220 -39.40 -2.67 26.39
N LEU A 221 -38.94 -1.98 25.36
CA LEU A 221 -39.64 -1.88 24.07
C LEU A 221 -39.78 -3.24 23.40
N HIS A 222 -38.76 -4.09 23.43
CA HIS A 222 -38.84 -5.46 22.90
C HIS A 222 -39.91 -6.27 23.64
N CYS A 223 -39.96 -6.20 24.98
CA CYS A 223 -41.03 -6.84 25.76
C CYS A 223 -42.42 -6.33 25.35
N HIS A 224 -42.55 -5.04 25.07
CA HIS A 224 -43.81 -4.45 24.63
C HIS A 224 -44.22 -4.91 23.23
N VAL A 225 -43.26 -5.04 22.31
CA VAL A 225 -43.46 -5.62 20.97
C VAL A 225 -43.99 -7.05 21.06
N ILE A 226 -43.40 -7.88 21.93
CA ILE A 226 -43.84 -9.26 22.15
C ILE A 226 -45.28 -9.27 22.70
N LYS A 227 -45.56 -8.48 23.75
CA LYS A 227 -46.91 -8.40 24.35
C LYS A 227 -47.97 -7.91 23.38
N SER A 228 -47.58 -7.07 22.42
CA SER A 228 -48.47 -6.52 21.40
C SER A 228 -48.60 -7.41 20.16
N GLY A 229 -47.88 -8.53 20.10
CA GLY A 229 -47.92 -9.47 18.96
C GLY A 229 -47.27 -8.96 17.67
N TRP A 230 -46.43 -7.92 17.75
CA TRP A 230 -45.78 -7.32 16.56
C TRP A 230 -44.55 -8.09 16.07
N LEU A 231 -43.93 -8.93 16.92
CA LEU A 231 -42.72 -9.67 16.56
C LEU A 231 -42.98 -10.67 15.42
N ASP A 232 -43.98 -11.52 15.57
CA ASP A 232 -44.30 -12.57 14.59
C ASP A 232 -45.05 -12.03 13.36
N SER A 233 -45.67 -10.85 13.48
CA SER A 233 -46.55 -10.26 12.47
C SER A 233 -45.89 -9.18 11.61
N ASN A 234 -44.69 -8.70 11.97
CA ASN A 234 -44.03 -7.59 11.28
C ASN A 234 -42.51 -7.76 11.14
N ILE A 235 -42.08 -8.04 9.91
CA ILE A 235 -40.68 -8.27 9.55
C ILE A 235 -39.78 -7.04 9.82
N PHE A 236 -40.31 -5.82 9.72
CA PHE A 236 -39.53 -4.60 9.98
C PHE A 236 -39.18 -4.45 11.45
N VAL A 237 -40.06 -4.89 12.35
CA VAL A 237 -39.81 -4.88 13.79
C VAL A 237 -38.77 -5.94 14.17
N ALA A 238 -38.90 -7.15 13.60
CA ALA A 238 -37.94 -8.21 13.86
C ALA A 238 -36.53 -7.86 13.34
N ASN A 239 -36.42 -7.28 12.14
CA ASN A 239 -35.14 -6.76 11.62
C ASN A 239 -34.56 -5.64 12.52
N ALA A 240 -35.40 -4.71 12.98
CA ALA A 240 -34.95 -3.63 13.87
C ALA A 240 -34.43 -4.16 15.22
N LEU A 241 -35.01 -5.27 15.73
CA LEU A 241 -34.54 -5.92 16.96
C LEU A 241 -33.18 -6.59 16.79
N VAL A 242 -32.95 -7.26 15.65
CA VAL A 242 -31.64 -7.81 15.31
C VAL A 242 -30.60 -6.69 15.22
N ASP A 243 -30.91 -5.60 14.52
CA ASP A 243 -30.02 -4.43 14.41
C ASP A 243 -29.75 -3.78 15.78
N PHE A 244 -30.76 -3.70 16.64
CA PHE A 244 -30.64 -3.15 18.00
C PHE A 244 -29.71 -3.99 18.88
N TYR A 245 -29.95 -5.29 18.98
CA TYR A 245 -29.12 -6.16 19.79
C TYR A 245 -27.71 -6.31 19.21
N ALA A 246 -27.59 -6.25 17.89
CA ALA A 246 -26.30 -6.22 17.23
C ALA A 246 -25.51 -4.94 17.57
N ALA A 247 -26.17 -3.77 17.57
CA ALA A 247 -25.54 -2.50 17.90
C ALA A 247 -25.18 -2.35 19.39
N CYS A 248 -25.80 -3.14 20.28
CA CYS A 248 -25.52 -3.14 21.72
C CYS A 248 -24.63 -4.32 22.16
N ASP A 249 -23.93 -4.96 21.21
CA ASP A 249 -23.03 -6.11 21.43
C ASP A 249 -23.65 -7.28 22.22
N SER A 250 -24.97 -7.46 22.13
CA SER A 250 -25.70 -8.50 22.87
C SER A 250 -26.00 -9.70 21.97
N LEU A 251 -24.98 -10.51 21.70
CA LEU A 251 -25.01 -11.67 20.79
C LEU A 251 -26.18 -12.63 21.06
N ASP A 252 -26.34 -13.10 22.30
CA ASP A 252 -27.38 -14.08 22.66
C ASP A 252 -28.81 -13.59 22.39
N ASP A 253 -29.04 -12.28 22.57
CA ASP A 253 -30.36 -11.67 22.37
C ASP A 253 -30.60 -11.38 20.88
N ALA A 254 -29.55 -11.10 20.10
CA ALA A 254 -29.61 -10.97 18.64
C ALA A 254 -29.91 -12.32 17.98
N GLU A 255 -29.27 -13.40 18.41
CA GLU A 255 -29.55 -14.78 17.95
C GLU A 255 -31.01 -15.17 18.16
N LYS A 256 -31.54 -15.00 19.37
CA LYS A 256 -32.94 -15.30 19.67
C LYS A 256 -33.91 -14.47 18.84
N SER A 257 -33.58 -13.19 18.62
CA SER A 257 -34.40 -12.29 17.80
C SER A 257 -34.38 -12.70 16.32
N PHE A 258 -33.25 -13.24 15.86
CA PHE A 258 -33.10 -13.77 14.50
C PHE A 258 -33.88 -15.08 14.30
N GLU A 259 -33.82 -15.99 15.27
CA GLU A 259 -34.58 -17.26 15.26
C GLU A 259 -36.10 -17.04 15.23
N ALA A 260 -36.58 -15.92 15.76
CA ALA A 260 -38.00 -15.55 15.72
C ALA A 260 -38.49 -15.12 14.32
N ILE A 261 -37.62 -14.94 13.32
CA ILE A 261 -37.99 -14.49 11.97
C ILE A 261 -38.44 -15.70 11.12
N PRO A 262 -39.73 -15.82 10.75
CA PRO A 262 -40.28 -17.06 10.15
C PRO A 262 -39.74 -17.40 8.75
N LEU A 263 -39.19 -16.42 8.04
CA LEU A 263 -38.58 -16.54 6.71
C LEU A 263 -37.41 -15.57 6.66
N GLY A 264 -36.25 -15.99 7.16
CA GLY A 264 -35.03 -15.18 7.27
C GLY A 264 -34.80 -14.24 6.07
N ASP A 265 -34.96 -12.94 6.32
CA ASP A 265 -34.81 -11.86 5.35
C ASP A 265 -33.33 -11.56 5.10
N VAL A 266 -32.99 -11.14 3.88
CA VAL A 266 -31.60 -10.81 3.50
C VAL A 266 -31.02 -9.74 4.44
N LEU A 267 -31.83 -8.79 4.91
CA LEU A 267 -31.39 -7.77 5.87
C LEU A 267 -30.99 -8.39 7.22
N SER A 268 -31.81 -9.27 7.79
CA SER A 268 -31.50 -9.96 9.06
C SER A 268 -30.22 -10.81 9.00
N TRP A 269 -29.99 -11.52 7.90
CA TRP A 269 -28.75 -12.29 7.70
C TRP A 269 -27.51 -11.39 7.63
N ASN A 270 -27.60 -10.23 6.97
CA ASN A 270 -26.50 -9.27 6.91
C ASN A 270 -26.17 -8.69 8.27
N SER A 271 -27.18 -8.36 9.07
CA SER A 271 -27.00 -7.84 10.43
C SER A 271 -26.37 -8.89 11.34
N MET A 272 -26.77 -10.16 11.22
CA MET A 272 -26.14 -11.26 11.96
C MET A 272 -24.70 -11.48 11.53
N VAL A 273 -24.41 -11.61 10.22
CA VAL A 273 -23.03 -11.76 9.73
C VAL A 273 -22.17 -10.59 10.21
N SER A 274 -22.67 -9.35 10.14
CA SER A 274 -21.96 -8.16 10.63
C SER A 274 -21.70 -8.22 12.14
N LEU A 275 -22.66 -8.73 12.91
CA LEU A 275 -22.54 -8.88 14.35
C LEU A 275 -21.44 -9.88 14.75
N TYR A 276 -21.42 -11.07 14.14
CA TYR A 276 -20.34 -12.03 14.41
C TYR A 276 -18.99 -11.55 13.89
N THR A 277 -18.97 -10.82 12.76
CA THR A 277 -17.73 -10.23 12.25
C THR A 277 -17.17 -9.17 13.21
N ASN A 278 -18.03 -8.30 13.76
CA ASN A 278 -17.62 -7.26 14.70
C ASN A 278 -17.13 -7.85 16.04
N ASN A 279 -17.71 -8.97 16.48
CA ASN A 279 -17.28 -9.68 17.68
C ASN A 279 -16.09 -10.64 17.48
N GLY A 280 -15.52 -10.72 16.27
CA GLY A 280 -14.36 -11.57 15.97
C GLY A 280 -14.66 -13.07 15.97
N LEU A 281 -15.93 -13.48 15.91
CA LEU A 281 -16.40 -14.87 15.93
C LEU A 281 -16.47 -15.45 14.51
N ILE A 282 -15.30 -15.80 13.98
CA ILE A 282 -15.13 -16.19 12.56
C ILE A 282 -15.93 -17.44 12.19
N PHE A 283 -15.88 -18.49 13.01
CA PHE A 283 -16.52 -19.77 12.69
C PHE A 283 -18.04 -19.63 12.56
N ASP A 284 -18.66 -18.87 13.46
CA ASP A 284 -20.09 -18.62 13.46
C ASP A 284 -20.51 -17.69 12.31
N ALA A 285 -19.69 -16.67 12.01
CA ALA A 285 -19.87 -15.83 10.83
C ALA A 285 -19.83 -16.63 9.52
N LEU A 286 -18.85 -17.53 9.37
CA LEU A 286 -18.72 -18.38 8.18
C LEU A 286 -19.83 -19.43 8.09
N LYS A 287 -20.25 -20.00 9.23
CA LYS A 287 -21.38 -20.93 9.29
C LYS A 287 -22.68 -20.23 8.83
N LEU A 288 -22.94 -19.02 9.32
CA LEU A 288 -24.11 -18.24 8.90
C LEU A 288 -24.03 -17.80 7.45
N PHE A 289 -22.84 -17.44 6.97
CA PHE A 289 -22.63 -17.12 5.56
C PHE A 289 -22.88 -18.35 4.66
N HIS A 290 -22.45 -19.53 5.08
CA HIS A 290 -22.74 -20.77 4.37
C HIS A 290 -24.23 -21.11 4.38
N MET A 291 -24.91 -20.96 5.52
CA MET A 291 -26.36 -21.15 5.63
C MET A 291 -27.12 -20.16 4.74
N MET A 292 -26.70 -18.89 4.68
CA MET A 292 -27.26 -17.87 3.80
C MET A 292 -27.18 -18.30 2.32
N GLN A 293 -26.06 -18.87 1.89
CA GLN A 293 -25.88 -19.39 0.53
C GLN A 293 -26.74 -20.63 0.24
N GLN A 294 -26.80 -21.59 1.18
CA GLN A 294 -27.63 -22.79 1.04
C GLN A 294 -29.12 -22.46 0.88
N TRP A 295 -29.59 -21.39 1.54
CA TRP A 295 -30.97 -20.91 1.46
C TRP A 295 -31.25 -20.06 0.20
N GLY A 296 -30.30 -19.98 -0.73
CA GLY A 296 -30.43 -19.25 -1.99
C GLY A 296 -30.50 -17.73 -1.80
N LYS A 297 -30.07 -17.20 -0.65
CA LYS A 297 -30.03 -15.76 -0.40
C LYS A 297 -28.70 -15.20 -0.90
N ARG A 298 -28.75 -14.12 -1.71
CA ARG A 298 -27.54 -13.47 -2.23
C ARG A 298 -26.85 -12.68 -1.12
N PRO A 299 -25.54 -12.94 -0.85
CA PRO A 299 -24.74 -12.10 0.04
C PRO A 299 -24.75 -10.64 -0.39
N SER A 300 -24.71 -9.73 0.58
CA SER A 300 -24.60 -8.30 0.32
C SER A 300 -23.16 -7.82 0.35
N ILE A 301 -22.91 -6.60 -0.14
CA ILE A 301 -21.63 -5.89 -0.01
C ILE A 301 -21.16 -5.86 1.47
N ARG A 302 -22.07 -5.61 2.42
CA ARG A 302 -21.74 -5.61 3.86
C ARG A 302 -21.25 -6.96 4.36
N SER A 303 -21.86 -8.05 3.89
CA SER A 303 -21.43 -9.41 4.25
C SER A 303 -20.00 -9.68 3.82
N PHE A 304 -19.64 -9.30 2.58
CA PHE A 304 -18.29 -9.47 2.06
C PHE A 304 -17.27 -8.60 2.78
N VAL A 305 -17.58 -7.32 3.01
CA VAL A 305 -16.69 -6.41 3.76
C VAL A 305 -16.43 -6.93 5.18
N GLY A 306 -17.47 -7.38 5.90
CA GLY A 306 -17.31 -7.94 7.25
C GLY A 306 -16.41 -9.18 7.26
N LEU A 307 -16.60 -10.12 6.33
CA LEU A 307 -15.79 -11.34 6.23
C LEU A 307 -14.33 -11.05 5.82
N LEU A 308 -14.10 -10.09 4.92
CA LEU A 308 -12.76 -9.66 4.52
C LEU A 308 -12.01 -8.98 5.68
N ASN A 309 -12.70 -8.15 6.46
CA ASN A 309 -12.13 -7.53 7.66
C ASN A 309 -11.72 -8.57 8.72
N LEU A 310 -12.50 -9.65 8.89
CA LEU A 310 -12.13 -10.76 9.77
C LEU A 310 -10.84 -11.46 9.32
N SER A 311 -10.70 -11.71 8.01
CA SER A 311 -9.48 -12.27 7.43
C SER A 311 -8.29 -11.32 7.62
N SER A 312 -8.49 -10.02 7.38
CA SER A 312 -7.52 -8.93 7.61
C SER A 312 -7.03 -8.88 9.06
N MET A 313 -7.93 -8.99 10.05
CA MET A 313 -7.58 -8.95 11.48
C MET A 313 -6.71 -10.12 11.95
N ARG A 314 -6.85 -11.30 11.33
CA ARG A 314 -6.04 -12.49 11.68
C ARG A 314 -4.87 -12.75 10.74
N ALA A 315 -4.70 -11.91 9.72
CA ALA A 315 -3.77 -12.13 8.62
C ALA A 315 -3.94 -13.53 7.96
N ASP A 316 -5.19 -14.00 7.84
CA ASP A 316 -5.52 -15.28 7.20
C ASP A 316 -5.79 -15.10 5.72
N ILE A 317 -4.73 -15.23 4.92
CA ILE A 317 -4.78 -15.01 3.47
C ILE A 317 -5.62 -16.06 2.73
N LEU A 318 -5.66 -17.31 3.22
CA LEU A 318 -6.39 -18.39 2.56
C LEU A 318 -7.90 -18.13 2.62
N LEU A 319 -8.39 -17.73 3.79
CA LEU A 319 -9.78 -17.33 3.96
C LEU A 319 -10.11 -16.11 3.08
N GLY A 320 -9.22 -15.12 3.05
CA GLY A 320 -9.36 -13.92 2.22
C GLY A 320 -9.48 -14.25 0.72
N GLN A 321 -8.65 -15.16 0.21
CA GLN A 321 -8.71 -15.64 -1.17
C GLN A 321 -10.00 -16.40 -1.47
N GLN A 322 -10.49 -17.23 -0.55
CA GLN A 322 -11.78 -17.92 -0.72
C GLN A 322 -12.95 -16.93 -0.81
N ILE A 323 -12.96 -15.92 0.04
CA ILE A 323 -13.99 -14.86 0.03
C ILE A 323 -13.87 -14.03 -1.26
N HIS A 324 -12.65 -13.70 -1.69
CA HIS A 324 -12.40 -12.99 -2.95
C HIS A 324 -12.95 -13.79 -4.15
N CYS A 325 -12.70 -15.10 -4.22
CA CYS A 325 -13.31 -15.98 -5.23
C CYS A 325 -14.85 -15.92 -5.21
N CYS A 326 -15.48 -15.86 -4.03
CA CYS A 326 -16.93 -15.68 -3.91
C CYS A 326 -17.39 -14.31 -4.42
N VAL A 327 -16.63 -13.23 -4.16
CA VAL A 327 -16.89 -11.88 -4.70
C VAL A 327 -16.84 -11.88 -6.24
N LEU A 328 -15.87 -12.56 -6.83
CA LEU A 328 -15.73 -12.73 -8.27
C LEU A 328 -16.95 -13.45 -8.87
N LYS A 329 -17.30 -14.61 -8.31
CA LYS A 329 -18.43 -15.44 -8.78
C LYS A 329 -19.79 -14.74 -8.66
N THR A 330 -19.93 -13.82 -7.71
CA THR A 330 -21.17 -13.06 -7.50
C THR A 330 -21.23 -11.74 -8.27
N GLY A 331 -20.13 -11.33 -8.92
CA GLY A 331 -20.05 -10.14 -9.77
C GLY A 331 -19.90 -8.82 -9.01
N PHE A 332 -19.54 -8.85 -7.72
CA PHE A 332 -19.41 -7.62 -6.91
C PHE A 332 -18.06 -6.91 -7.06
N GLN A 333 -17.06 -7.52 -7.70
CA GLN A 333 -15.71 -6.95 -7.83
C GLN A 333 -15.71 -5.59 -8.55
N ASN A 334 -16.46 -5.45 -9.65
CA ASN A 334 -16.49 -4.22 -10.46
C ASN A 334 -17.67 -3.30 -10.12
N GLY A 335 -18.57 -3.74 -9.22
CA GLY A 335 -19.82 -3.04 -8.92
C GLY A 335 -19.80 -2.19 -7.65
N SER A 336 -18.77 -2.28 -6.80
CA SER A 336 -18.73 -1.58 -5.51
C SER A 336 -17.32 -1.25 -5.04
N SER A 337 -17.00 0.04 -4.90
CA SER A 337 -15.73 0.54 -4.34
C SER A 337 -15.47 0.00 -2.92
N TYR A 338 -16.51 -0.16 -2.10
CA TYR A 338 -16.37 -0.69 -0.73
C TYR A 338 -15.79 -2.10 -0.66
N VAL A 339 -16.12 -2.99 -1.61
CA VAL A 339 -15.59 -4.36 -1.62
C VAL A 339 -14.13 -4.36 -2.09
N GLN A 340 -13.80 -3.52 -3.08
CA GLN A 340 -12.43 -3.34 -3.55
C GLN A 340 -11.54 -2.77 -2.44
N SER A 341 -12.01 -1.74 -1.74
CA SER A 341 -11.35 -1.15 -0.57
C SER A 341 -11.04 -2.19 0.50
N ALA A 342 -12.02 -3.03 0.86
CA ALA A 342 -11.85 -4.11 1.84
C ALA A 342 -10.89 -5.22 1.36
N LEU A 343 -10.87 -5.53 0.05
CA LEU A 343 -9.92 -6.49 -0.52
C LEU A 343 -8.48 -5.96 -0.49
N ILE A 344 -8.27 -4.69 -0.86
CA ILE A 344 -6.97 -3.99 -0.80
C ILE A 344 -6.43 -4.00 0.64
N ASP A 345 -7.28 -3.65 1.61
CA ASP A 345 -6.90 -3.69 3.04
C ASP A 345 -6.59 -5.12 3.50
N MET A 346 -7.42 -6.10 3.15
CA MET A 346 -7.21 -7.50 3.54
C MET A 346 -5.89 -8.05 3.01
N TYR A 347 -5.62 -7.90 1.71
CA TYR A 347 -4.36 -8.37 1.12
C TYR A 347 -3.16 -7.63 1.69
N GLY A 348 -3.26 -6.32 1.89
CA GLY A 348 -2.20 -5.51 2.50
C GLY A 348 -1.88 -5.90 3.95
N LYS A 349 -2.89 -6.09 4.81
CA LYS A 349 -2.68 -6.58 6.18
C LYS A 349 -2.15 -8.01 6.21
N CYS A 350 -2.46 -8.82 5.21
CA CYS A 350 -1.87 -10.16 5.01
C CYS A 350 -0.45 -10.12 4.40
N LYS A 351 0.12 -8.93 4.15
CA LYS A 351 1.45 -8.70 3.54
C LYS A 351 1.58 -9.22 2.09
N ASP A 352 0.48 -9.42 1.39
CA ASP A 352 0.45 -9.71 -0.04
C ASP A 352 0.14 -8.43 -0.82
N ILE A 353 1.18 -7.61 -1.00
CA ILE A 353 1.01 -6.30 -1.64
C ILE A 353 0.73 -6.42 -3.14
N GLU A 354 1.22 -7.46 -3.80
CA GLU A 354 1.01 -7.67 -5.24
C GLU A 354 -0.48 -7.85 -5.54
N SER A 355 -1.16 -8.72 -4.79
CA SER A 355 -2.61 -8.90 -4.91
C SER A 355 -3.38 -7.62 -4.58
N SER A 356 -2.93 -6.85 -3.57
CA SER A 356 -3.53 -5.55 -3.22
C SER A 356 -3.43 -4.54 -4.37
N VAL A 357 -2.27 -4.44 -5.02
CA VAL A 357 -2.06 -3.55 -6.18
C VAL A 357 -2.88 -4.02 -7.39
N LEU A 358 -2.93 -5.33 -7.65
CA LEU A 358 -3.74 -5.89 -8.75
C LEU A 358 -5.23 -5.57 -8.58
N VAL A 359 -5.78 -5.69 -7.36
CA VAL A 359 -7.17 -5.32 -7.07
C VAL A 359 -7.36 -3.82 -7.29
N TYR A 360 -6.42 -2.98 -6.82
CA TYR A 360 -6.47 -1.54 -7.07
C TYR A 360 -6.44 -1.22 -8.57
N GLU A 361 -5.52 -1.78 -9.35
CA GLU A 361 -5.38 -1.58 -10.79
C GLU A 361 -6.63 -2.00 -11.56
N SER A 362 -7.26 -3.11 -11.15
CA SER A 362 -8.51 -3.61 -11.73
C SER A 362 -9.73 -2.69 -11.51
N SER A 363 -9.65 -1.72 -10.59
CA SER A 363 -10.74 -0.77 -10.35
C SER A 363 -10.93 0.20 -11.53
N PRO A 364 -12.15 0.33 -12.09
CA PRO A 364 -12.43 1.24 -13.20
C PRO A 364 -12.39 2.73 -12.80
N GLU A 365 -12.73 3.04 -11.54
CA GLU A 365 -12.65 4.39 -10.98
C GLU A 365 -11.69 4.39 -9.78
N LYS A 366 -10.65 5.23 -9.85
CA LYS A 366 -9.74 5.45 -8.72
C LYS A 366 -10.35 6.49 -7.80
N THR A 367 -10.94 6.02 -6.71
CA THR A 367 -11.56 6.86 -5.68
C THR A 367 -10.65 6.92 -4.45
N ILE A 368 -10.88 7.93 -3.60
CA ILE A 368 -10.18 8.06 -2.31
C ILE A 368 -10.33 6.80 -1.45
N ASP A 369 -11.49 6.15 -1.52
CA ASP A 369 -11.84 4.91 -0.81
C ASP A 369 -10.95 3.72 -1.18
N CYS A 370 -10.34 3.71 -2.36
CA CYS A 370 -9.39 2.68 -2.81
C CYS A 370 -7.93 3.11 -2.58
N CYS A 371 -7.64 4.40 -2.71
CA CYS A 371 -6.30 4.95 -2.53
C CYS A 371 -5.83 4.90 -1.07
N ASN A 372 -6.69 5.29 -0.12
CA ASN A 372 -6.34 5.32 1.30
C ASN A 372 -6.00 3.94 1.89
N PRO A 373 -6.80 2.87 1.64
CA PRO A 373 -6.41 1.52 2.03
C PRO A 373 -5.11 1.08 1.37
N LEU A 374 -4.89 1.37 0.08
CA LEU A 374 -3.65 1.00 -0.59
C LEU A 374 -2.44 1.69 0.05
N MET A 375 -2.53 3.00 0.32
CA MET A 375 -1.48 3.75 1.03
C MET A 375 -1.21 3.18 2.43
N THR A 376 -2.27 2.80 3.15
CA THR A 376 -2.15 2.18 4.47
C THR A 376 -1.49 0.81 4.39
N SER A 377 -1.87 0.00 3.40
CA SER A 377 -1.30 -1.31 3.08
C SER A 377 0.18 -1.22 2.70
N LEU A 378 0.55 -0.29 1.81
CA LEU A 378 1.94 -0.01 1.43
C LEU A 378 2.78 0.40 2.65
N LEU A 379 2.25 1.28 3.51
CA LEU A 379 2.89 1.69 4.75
C LEU A 379 3.08 0.50 5.71
N HIS A 380 2.08 -0.38 5.82
CA HIS A 380 2.16 -1.58 6.66
C HIS A 380 3.21 -2.58 6.16
N CYS A 381 3.36 -2.71 4.85
CA CYS A 381 4.39 -3.52 4.20
C CYS A 381 5.79 -2.89 4.24
N GLY A 382 5.92 -1.64 4.68
CA GLY A 382 7.20 -0.92 4.77
C GLY A 382 7.68 -0.31 3.45
N LEU A 383 6.80 -0.22 2.44
CA LEU A 383 7.07 0.38 1.13
C LEU A 383 6.79 1.89 1.18
N ILE A 384 7.69 2.63 1.82
CA ILE A 384 7.49 4.04 2.15
C ILE A 384 7.50 4.94 0.90
N GLU A 385 8.30 4.60 -0.10
CA GLU A 385 8.44 5.39 -1.33
C GLU A 385 7.15 5.36 -2.16
N ASP A 386 6.57 4.17 -2.33
CA ASP A 386 5.30 3.96 -3.01
C ASP A 386 4.13 4.72 -2.35
N VAL A 387 4.17 4.93 -1.03
CA VAL A 387 3.16 5.77 -0.34
C VAL A 387 3.26 7.23 -0.77
N VAL A 388 4.48 7.76 -0.91
CA VAL A 388 4.70 9.15 -1.34
C VAL A 388 4.37 9.31 -2.82
N GLU A 389 4.71 8.33 -3.65
CA GLU A 389 4.32 8.29 -5.06
C GLU A 389 2.81 8.26 -5.21
N MET A 390 2.12 7.41 -4.44
CA MET A 390 0.66 7.31 -4.46
C MET A 390 0.00 8.61 -4.02
N PHE A 391 0.51 9.27 -2.98
CA PHE A 391 0.08 10.61 -2.59
C PHE A 391 0.24 11.61 -3.75
N GLY A 392 1.36 11.51 -4.46
CA GLY A 392 1.62 12.31 -5.64
C GLY A 392 0.64 12.10 -6.78
N LEU A 393 0.38 10.84 -7.12
CA LEU A 393 -0.61 10.45 -8.13
C LEU A 393 -2.01 10.95 -7.77
N MET A 394 -2.40 10.88 -6.50
CA MET A 394 -3.68 11.43 -6.04
C MET A 394 -3.75 12.94 -6.27
N VAL A 395 -2.68 13.67 -5.95
CA VAL A 395 -2.62 15.12 -6.16
C VAL A 395 -2.65 15.48 -7.64
N ASP A 396 -1.82 14.82 -8.47
CA ASP A 396 -1.73 15.08 -9.92
C ASP A 396 -3.04 14.77 -10.66
N GLN A 397 -3.76 13.71 -10.24
CA GLN A 397 -5.06 13.35 -10.82
C GLN A 397 -6.22 14.18 -10.25
N GLY A 398 -5.97 15.08 -9.29
CA GLY A 398 -7.00 15.88 -8.64
C GLY A 398 -7.98 15.05 -7.82
N ILE A 399 -7.56 13.88 -7.32
CA ILE A 399 -8.32 13.08 -6.37
C ILE A 399 -8.28 13.83 -5.04
N GLY A 400 -9.45 14.08 -4.43
CA GLY A 400 -9.54 14.81 -3.17
C GLY A 400 -8.68 14.18 -2.08
N LEU A 401 -8.07 15.03 -1.25
CA LEU A 401 -7.29 14.61 -0.08
C LEU A 401 -8.18 14.63 1.17
N ASP A 402 -8.04 13.63 2.03
CA ASP A 402 -8.67 13.62 3.35
C ASP A 402 -7.64 13.50 4.49
N GLU A 403 -8.16 13.46 5.72
CA GLU A 403 -7.41 13.29 6.96
C GLU A 403 -6.51 12.05 6.94
N VAL A 404 -7.01 10.94 6.41
CA VAL A 404 -6.30 9.65 6.35
C VAL A 404 -5.17 9.71 5.33
N THR A 405 -5.40 10.31 4.16
CA THR A 405 -4.38 10.50 3.13
C THR A 405 -3.18 11.29 3.70
N VAL A 406 -3.45 12.44 4.30
CA VAL A 406 -2.41 13.34 4.84
C VAL A 406 -1.69 12.70 6.02
N SER A 407 -2.42 12.12 6.97
CA SER A 407 -1.83 11.48 8.15
C SER A 407 -0.96 10.27 7.79
N THR A 408 -1.39 9.45 6.83
CA THR A 408 -0.64 8.28 6.35
C THR A 408 0.65 8.69 5.65
N THR A 409 0.61 9.72 4.78
CA THR A 409 1.82 10.27 4.14
C THR A 409 2.79 10.85 5.16
N LEU A 410 2.32 11.65 6.11
CA LEU A 410 3.16 12.20 7.19
C LEU A 410 3.80 11.09 8.02
N LYS A 411 3.04 10.03 8.34
CA LYS A 411 3.53 8.89 9.09
C LYS A 411 4.58 8.11 8.30
N ALA A 412 4.37 7.89 7.01
CA ALA A 412 5.34 7.28 6.10
C ALA A 412 6.65 8.08 6.05
N LEU A 413 6.55 9.40 5.82
CA LEU A 413 7.69 10.31 5.86
C LEU A 413 8.38 10.33 7.24
N SER A 414 7.65 10.17 8.34
CA SER A 414 8.23 10.13 9.68
C SER A 414 9.12 8.91 9.96
N VAL A 415 8.94 7.83 9.18
CA VAL A 415 9.73 6.59 9.28
C VAL A 415 10.86 6.58 8.25
N SER A 416 10.73 7.32 7.15
CA SER A 416 11.73 7.43 6.10
C SER A 416 13.02 8.11 6.58
N SER A 417 14.16 7.53 6.23
CA SER A 417 15.49 8.15 6.41
C SER A 417 15.76 9.33 5.45
N LEU A 418 14.86 9.56 4.49
CA LEU A 418 14.94 10.57 3.44
C LEU A 418 14.21 11.86 3.80
N ALA A 419 13.31 11.83 4.79
CA ALA A 419 12.44 12.95 5.09
C ALA A 419 13.23 14.16 5.59
N SER A 420 13.09 15.25 4.85
CA SER A 420 13.58 16.58 5.19
C SER A 420 12.45 17.43 5.74
N LEU A 421 12.78 18.50 6.47
CA LEU A 421 11.80 19.50 6.91
C LEU A 421 10.91 20.00 5.75
N ALA A 422 11.49 20.10 4.54
CA ALA A 422 10.79 20.52 3.33
C ALA A 422 9.63 19.58 2.93
N CYS A 423 9.79 18.27 3.12
CA CYS A 423 8.72 17.31 2.79
C CYS A 423 7.53 17.50 3.74
N TYR A 424 7.80 17.69 5.04
CA TYR A 424 6.75 17.95 6.02
C TYR A 424 6.06 19.29 5.77
N SER A 425 6.80 20.34 5.41
CA SER A 425 6.20 21.66 5.11
C SER A 425 5.31 21.63 3.87
N VAL A 426 5.64 20.85 2.84
CA VAL A 426 4.76 20.73 1.66
C VAL A 426 3.47 20.00 2.02
N VAL A 427 3.56 18.85 2.69
CA VAL A 427 2.35 18.12 3.11
C VAL A 427 1.51 18.93 4.10
N HIS A 428 2.14 19.70 5.00
CA HIS A 428 1.46 20.63 5.89
C HIS A 428 0.78 21.78 5.10
N GLY A 429 1.45 22.33 4.09
CA GLY A 429 0.86 23.32 3.18
C GLY A 429 -0.34 22.77 2.40
N CYS A 430 -0.27 21.52 1.94
CA CYS A 430 -1.41 20.83 1.34
C CYS A 430 -2.55 20.66 2.35
N ALA A 431 -2.27 20.26 3.59
CA ALA A 431 -3.28 20.13 4.64
C ALA A 431 -4.03 21.46 4.89
N ILE A 432 -3.29 22.58 4.96
CA ILE A 432 -3.87 23.93 5.12
C ILE A 432 -4.74 24.30 3.91
N LYS A 433 -4.24 24.08 2.67
CA LYS A 433 -5.01 24.38 1.45
C LYS A 433 -6.29 23.54 1.34
N SER A 434 -6.26 22.32 1.85
CA SER A 434 -7.41 21.42 1.90
C SER A 434 -8.35 21.68 3.09
N GLY A 435 -8.03 22.62 4.00
CA GLY A 435 -8.84 22.90 5.19
C GLY A 435 -8.79 21.81 6.26
N LEU A 436 -7.75 20.98 6.24
CA LEU A 436 -7.54 19.83 7.13
C LEU A 436 -6.61 20.16 8.32
N GLU A 437 -6.16 21.41 8.45
CA GLU A 437 -5.20 21.82 9.49
C GLU A 437 -5.75 21.72 10.91
N SER A 438 -7.07 21.83 11.06
CA SER A 438 -7.75 21.75 12.36
C SER A 438 -8.11 20.32 12.78
N ASP A 439 -7.87 19.34 11.90
CA ASP A 439 -8.13 17.95 12.21
C ASP A 439 -7.11 17.39 13.22
N ASN A 440 -7.62 16.63 14.20
CA ASN A 440 -6.81 16.10 15.30
C ASN A 440 -5.79 15.04 14.83
N ALA A 441 -6.14 14.17 13.90
CA ALA A 441 -5.26 13.09 13.43
C ALA A 441 -4.16 13.62 12.51
N VAL A 442 -4.48 14.59 11.63
CA VAL A 442 -3.48 15.34 10.86
C VAL A 442 -2.53 16.08 11.81
N SER A 443 -3.07 16.80 12.79
CA SER A 443 -2.27 17.53 13.79
C SER A 443 -1.35 16.62 14.59
N CYS A 444 -1.83 15.45 15.05
CA CYS A 444 -1.01 14.46 15.75
C CYS A 444 0.16 13.96 14.88
N SER A 445 -0.12 13.72 13.60
CA SER A 445 0.87 13.22 12.64
C SER A 445 1.92 14.29 12.30
N LEU A 446 1.52 15.55 12.19
CA LEU A 446 2.42 16.71 12.06
C LEU A 446 3.29 16.89 13.31
N ILE A 447 2.71 16.78 14.51
CA ILE A 447 3.44 16.86 15.78
C ILE A 447 4.50 15.75 15.86
N ASP A 448 4.17 14.50 15.52
CA ASP A 448 5.13 13.38 15.52
C ASP A 448 6.24 13.59 14.47
N ALA A 449 5.89 14.08 13.27
CA ALA A 449 6.84 14.36 12.20
C ALA A 449 7.84 15.49 12.56
N TYR A 450 7.35 16.64 13.03
CA TYR A 450 8.22 17.74 13.45
C TYR A 450 9.05 17.39 14.69
N SER A 451 8.48 16.65 15.65
CA SER A 451 9.22 16.22 16.84
C SER A 451 10.32 15.21 16.52
N LYS A 452 10.11 14.31 15.55
CA LYS A 452 11.13 13.36 15.07
C LYS A 452 12.28 14.03 14.33
N SER A 453 12.02 15.12 13.63
CA SER A 453 13.05 15.93 12.96
C SER A 453 13.78 16.89 13.90
N GLY A 454 13.40 16.95 15.19
CA GLY A 454 14.02 17.79 16.21
C GLY A 454 13.47 19.22 16.28
N HIS A 455 12.46 19.57 15.47
CA HIS A 455 11.82 20.89 15.46
C HIS A 455 10.65 20.94 16.44
N VAL A 456 10.97 20.85 17.73
CA VAL A 456 9.95 20.79 18.81
C VAL A 456 9.14 22.09 18.94
N GLU A 457 9.71 23.24 18.55
CA GLU A 457 8.97 24.50 18.54
C GLU A 457 7.85 24.52 17.50
N LEU A 458 8.08 23.94 16.32
CA LEU A 458 7.05 23.80 15.29
C LEU A 458 5.96 22.81 15.74
N SER A 459 6.32 21.71 16.39
CA SER A 459 5.33 20.79 16.92
C SER A 459 4.48 21.43 18.01
N ARG A 460 5.06 22.30 18.86
CA ARG A 460 4.30 23.12 19.82
C ARG A 460 3.35 24.09 19.11
N LYS A 461 3.82 24.83 18.10
CA LYS A 461 2.97 25.73 17.31
C LYS A 461 1.78 24.98 16.70
N VAL A 462 1.99 23.80 16.11
CA VAL A 462 0.90 22.98 15.58
C VAL A 462 -0.10 22.60 16.67
N PHE A 463 0.39 22.15 17.83
CA PHE A 463 -0.47 21.80 18.97
C PHE A 463 -1.32 22.98 19.45
N ASP A 464 -0.75 24.19 19.48
CA ASP A 464 -1.44 25.40 19.92
C ASP A 464 -2.58 25.84 19.00
N HIS A 465 -2.52 25.47 17.71
CA HIS A 465 -3.58 25.75 16.73
C HIS A 465 -4.73 24.74 16.80
N VAL A 466 -4.58 23.63 17.53
CA VAL A 466 -5.66 22.65 17.70
C VAL A 466 -6.74 23.25 18.60
N ARG A 467 -7.94 23.49 18.03
CA ARG A 467 -9.07 24.10 18.76
C ARG A 467 -9.55 23.25 19.94
N SER A 468 -9.56 21.92 19.77
CA SER A 468 -10.06 20.97 20.76
C SER A 468 -9.17 19.72 20.83
N PRO A 469 -7.98 19.82 21.44
CA PRO A 469 -7.04 18.71 21.53
C PRO A 469 -7.62 17.59 22.41
N ASN A 470 -7.62 16.38 21.88
CA ASN A 470 -8.02 15.17 22.61
C ASN A 470 -6.81 14.51 23.30
N VAL A 471 -7.04 13.38 23.97
CA VAL A 471 -6.00 12.60 24.65
C VAL A 471 -4.84 12.23 23.70
N ILE A 472 -5.13 11.96 22.42
CA ILE A 472 -4.14 11.56 21.41
C ILE A 472 -3.23 12.74 21.05
N CYS A 473 -3.78 13.96 20.91
CA CYS A 473 -3.00 15.17 20.66
C CYS A 473 -2.01 15.44 21.82
N PHE A 474 -2.50 15.39 23.07
CA PHE A 474 -1.65 15.56 24.25
C PHE A 474 -0.58 14.47 24.34
N THR A 475 -0.95 13.21 24.09
CA THR A 475 0.00 12.10 24.09
C THR A 475 1.06 12.27 23.00
N SER A 476 0.68 12.77 21.81
CA SER A 476 1.62 13.00 20.70
C SER A 476 2.65 14.08 21.02
N ILE A 477 2.24 15.20 21.61
CA ILE A 477 3.19 16.27 22.00
C ILE A 477 4.07 15.86 23.18
N ILE A 478 3.51 15.17 24.18
CA ILE A 478 4.28 14.61 25.32
C ILE A 478 5.33 13.61 24.80
N LYS A 479 4.95 12.71 23.88
CA LYS A 479 5.88 11.79 23.22
C LYS A 479 6.97 12.54 22.46
N GLY A 480 6.62 13.63 21.78
CA GLY A 480 7.54 14.52 21.09
C GLY A 480 8.59 15.13 22.03
N TYR A 481 8.16 15.67 23.17
CA TYR A 481 9.05 16.19 24.21
C TYR A 481 9.94 15.10 24.84
N ALA A 482 9.36 13.94 25.18
CA ALA A 482 10.08 12.83 25.80
C ALA A 482 11.23 12.31 24.92
N ARG A 483 10.99 12.20 23.60
CA ARG A 483 12.00 11.77 22.63
C ARG A 483 13.17 12.75 22.51
N ASN A 484 12.90 14.05 22.68
CA ASN A 484 13.91 15.11 22.62
C ASN A 484 14.54 15.40 23.99
N GLY A 485 14.21 14.63 25.04
CA GLY A 485 14.79 14.79 26.38
C GLY A 485 14.23 15.97 27.19
N LEU A 486 13.14 16.56 26.75
CA LEU A 486 12.47 17.72 27.36
C LEU A 486 11.47 17.24 28.43
N GLY A 487 12.01 16.67 29.52
CA GLY A 487 11.21 15.99 30.54
C GLY A 487 10.33 16.91 31.39
N ARG A 488 10.68 18.18 31.57
CA ARG A 488 9.85 19.13 32.35
C ARG A 488 8.61 19.53 31.56
N GLU A 489 8.79 19.77 30.28
CA GLU A 489 7.74 20.10 29.31
C GLU A 489 6.74 18.95 29.19
N CYS A 490 7.19 17.68 29.28
CA CYS A 490 6.27 16.54 29.41
C CYS A 490 5.34 16.63 30.62
N LEU A 491 5.86 17.03 31.78
CA LEU A 491 5.10 17.15 33.03
C LEU A 491 4.11 18.33 32.94
N GLU A 492 4.55 19.47 32.41
CA GLU A 492 3.69 20.63 32.17
C GLU A 492 2.51 20.28 31.25
N MET A 493 2.76 19.52 30.17
CA MET A 493 1.70 19.08 29.27
C MET A 493 0.72 18.08 29.91
N LEU A 494 1.20 17.19 30.80
CA LEU A 494 0.35 16.29 31.57
C LEU A 494 -0.56 17.06 32.54
N GLU A 495 -0.02 18.10 33.19
CA GLU A 495 -0.80 18.98 34.06
C GLU A 495 -1.87 19.74 33.26
N GLN A 496 -1.50 20.34 32.12
CA GLN A 496 -2.46 21.00 31.21
C GLN A 496 -3.57 20.06 30.73
N MET A 497 -3.23 18.81 30.43
CA MET A 497 -4.20 17.78 30.06
C MET A 497 -5.21 17.52 31.19
N THR A 498 -4.69 17.38 32.42
CA THR A 498 -5.50 17.12 33.62
C THR A 498 -6.40 18.31 33.97
N LEU A 499 -5.90 19.55 33.81
CA LEU A 499 -6.67 20.79 34.00
C LEU A 499 -7.84 20.94 33.03
N ARG A 500 -7.80 20.27 31.87
CA ARG A 500 -8.90 20.24 30.88
C ARG A 500 -9.86 19.07 31.08
N ASP A 501 -9.83 18.42 32.24
CA ASP A 501 -10.64 17.22 32.56
C ASP A 501 -10.43 16.04 31.59
N LEU A 502 -9.31 16.03 30.84
CA LEU A 502 -8.94 14.90 29.99
C LEU A 502 -8.15 13.89 30.83
N LYS A 503 -8.61 12.64 30.86
CA LYS A 503 -7.97 11.57 31.64
C LYS A 503 -6.77 11.00 30.87
N PRO A 504 -5.55 11.05 31.44
CA PRO A 504 -4.38 10.40 30.85
C PRO A 504 -4.59 8.88 30.74
N ASP A 505 -4.07 8.29 29.67
CA ASP A 505 -4.11 6.85 29.47
C ASP A 505 -2.75 6.18 29.79
N LYS A 506 -2.69 4.85 29.62
CA LYS A 506 -1.44 4.09 29.83
C LYS A 506 -0.29 4.59 28.93
N VAL A 507 -0.58 4.97 27.68
CA VAL A 507 0.45 5.44 26.74
C VAL A 507 0.95 6.83 27.12
N THR A 508 0.06 7.72 27.57
CA THR A 508 0.43 9.05 28.09
C THR A 508 1.43 8.92 29.23
N PHE A 509 1.12 8.10 30.24
CA PHE A 509 2.02 7.88 31.39
C PHE A 509 3.35 7.27 30.99
N LEU A 510 3.37 6.30 30.07
CA LEU A 510 4.60 5.74 29.53
C LEU A 510 5.49 6.83 28.89
N CYS A 511 4.90 7.73 28.10
CA CYS A 511 5.63 8.81 27.44
C CYS A 511 6.21 9.81 28.46
N VAL A 512 5.46 10.18 29.50
CA VAL A 512 5.94 11.06 30.58
C VAL A 512 7.09 10.40 31.35
N LEU A 513 6.95 9.12 31.72
CA LEU A 513 8.02 8.38 32.43
C LEU A 513 9.28 8.21 31.57
N THR A 514 9.11 8.02 30.25
CA THR A 514 10.23 8.01 29.30
C THR A 514 10.95 9.36 29.28
N GLY A 515 10.18 10.47 29.26
CA GLY A 515 10.72 11.82 29.36
C GLY A 515 11.47 12.06 30.67
N CYS A 516 10.94 11.58 31.79
CA CYS A 516 11.60 11.65 33.10
C CYS A 516 12.91 10.84 33.11
N SER A 517 12.91 9.62 32.54
CA SER A 517 14.10 8.78 32.39
C SER A 517 15.21 9.49 31.58
N HIS A 518 14.83 10.08 30.44
CA HIS A 518 15.79 10.78 29.57
C HIS A 518 16.33 12.08 30.19
N ALA A 519 15.51 12.80 30.96
CA ALA A 519 15.90 14.04 31.65
C ALA A 519 16.52 13.82 33.04
N GLY A 520 16.47 12.60 33.58
CA GLY A 520 16.98 12.27 34.92
C GLY A 520 16.12 12.79 36.08
N LEU A 521 14.81 13.00 35.86
CA LEU A 521 13.86 13.50 36.87
C LEU A 521 13.33 12.36 37.74
N VAL A 522 14.13 11.93 38.71
CA VAL A 522 13.85 10.74 39.54
C VAL A 522 12.63 10.93 40.43
N GLU A 523 12.56 12.02 41.18
CA GLU A 523 11.49 12.26 42.16
C GLU A 523 10.14 12.48 41.48
N GLU A 524 10.13 13.23 40.39
CA GLU A 524 8.94 13.43 39.56
C GLU A 524 8.50 12.11 38.91
N GLY A 525 9.44 11.30 38.40
CA GLY A 525 9.13 9.98 37.85
C GLY A 525 8.46 9.03 38.87
N ARG A 526 8.91 9.04 40.13
CA ARG A 526 8.26 8.28 41.23
C ARG A 526 6.84 8.75 41.46
N PHE A 527 6.66 10.05 41.62
CA PHE A 527 5.35 10.64 41.88
C PHE A 527 4.37 10.27 40.76
N ILE A 528 4.79 10.37 39.50
CA ILE A 528 3.97 10.00 38.35
C ILE A 528 3.64 8.50 38.37
N PHE A 529 4.61 7.62 38.61
CA PHE A 529 4.38 6.18 38.67
C PHE A 529 3.38 5.78 39.76
N ASP A 530 3.47 6.37 40.95
CA ASP A 530 2.54 6.13 42.06
C ASP A 530 1.15 6.74 41.79
N SER A 531 1.11 7.90 41.12
CA SER A 531 -0.14 8.59 40.75
C SER A 531 -1.00 7.74 39.81
N MET A 532 -0.39 6.92 38.94
CA MET A 532 -1.12 6.05 38.00
C MET A 532 -2.16 5.19 38.73
N LYS A 533 -1.76 4.54 39.82
CA LYS A 533 -2.64 3.65 40.59
C LYS A 533 -3.50 4.41 41.58
N THR A 534 -2.93 5.40 42.28
CA THR A 534 -3.58 6.07 43.41
C THR A 534 -4.60 7.13 42.99
N LEU A 535 -4.29 7.93 41.96
CA LEU A 535 -5.13 9.03 41.48
C LEU A 535 -5.95 8.65 40.25
N HIS A 536 -5.38 7.85 39.34
CA HIS A 536 -6.01 7.56 38.03
C HIS A 536 -6.61 6.15 37.92
N GLY A 537 -6.37 5.27 38.89
CA GLY A 537 -6.89 3.88 38.87
C GLY A 537 -6.29 3.01 37.76
N ILE A 538 -5.17 3.42 37.16
CA ILE A 538 -4.47 2.73 36.08
C ILE A 538 -3.39 1.83 36.68
N SER A 539 -3.48 0.53 36.41
CA SER A 539 -2.44 -0.41 36.82
C SER A 539 -1.22 -0.31 35.89
N PRO A 540 0.00 -0.09 36.43
CA PRO A 540 1.22 -0.03 35.62
C PRO A 540 1.49 -1.35 34.89
N GLY A 541 1.75 -1.26 33.58
CA GLY A 541 2.15 -2.39 32.74
C GLY A 541 3.67 -2.60 32.68
N ARG A 542 4.12 -3.69 32.02
CA ARG A 542 5.55 -4.05 31.88
C ARG A 542 6.43 -2.89 31.40
N GLU A 543 5.97 -2.13 30.40
CA GLU A 543 6.71 -1.01 29.81
C GLU A 543 6.95 0.15 30.80
N HIS A 544 6.02 0.38 31.73
CA HIS A 544 6.14 1.42 32.75
C HIS A 544 7.21 1.04 33.79
N PHE A 545 7.21 -0.23 34.21
CA PHE A 545 8.26 -0.77 35.08
C PHE A 545 9.64 -0.68 34.41
N SER A 546 9.73 -1.03 33.13
CA SER A 546 10.97 -0.92 32.35
C SER A 546 11.53 0.51 32.34
N CYS A 547 10.67 1.53 32.11
CA CYS A 547 11.08 2.93 32.16
C CYS A 547 11.57 3.35 33.55
N MET A 548 10.90 2.91 34.62
CA MET A 548 11.31 3.22 35.99
C MET A 548 12.62 2.53 36.39
N VAL A 549 12.83 1.28 35.98
CA VAL A 549 14.09 0.56 36.18
C VAL A 549 15.23 1.26 35.43
N ASP A 550 15.01 1.74 34.21
CA ASP A 550 15.99 2.52 33.44
C ASP A 550 16.31 3.86 34.14
N LEU A 551 15.30 4.59 34.61
CA LEU A 551 15.46 5.85 35.35
C LEU A 551 16.27 5.66 36.64
N LEU A 552 15.89 4.70 37.49
CA LEU A 552 16.57 4.39 38.75
C LEU A 552 17.98 3.84 38.52
N GLY A 553 18.15 2.99 37.51
CA GLY A 553 19.44 2.45 37.10
C GLY A 553 20.41 3.56 36.67
N ARG A 554 19.97 4.50 35.83
CA ARG A 554 20.77 5.67 35.42
C ARG A 554 21.13 6.56 36.60
N ALA A 555 20.22 6.73 37.55
CA ALA A 555 20.43 7.49 38.78
C ALA A 555 21.35 6.79 39.80
N GLY A 556 21.67 5.51 39.61
CA GLY A 556 22.53 4.73 40.51
C GLY A 556 21.80 4.09 41.70
N LEU A 557 20.47 4.08 41.71
CA LEU A 557 19.63 3.54 42.79
C LEU A 557 19.34 2.04 42.57
N PHE A 558 20.39 1.23 42.52
CA PHE A 558 20.31 -0.17 42.04
C PHE A 558 19.48 -1.12 42.89
N ASN A 559 19.57 -1.01 44.22
CA ASN A 559 18.81 -1.90 45.12
C ASN A 559 17.31 -1.71 44.92
N GLU A 560 16.90 -0.46 44.81
CA GLU A 560 15.51 -0.10 44.57
C GLU A 560 15.03 -0.46 43.17
N ALA A 561 15.87 -0.27 42.15
CA ALA A 561 15.59 -0.74 40.80
C ALA A 561 15.38 -2.27 40.76
N GLN A 562 16.16 -3.03 41.53
CA GLN A 562 16.00 -4.48 41.66
C GLN A 562 14.68 -4.84 42.37
N GLU A 563 14.36 -4.20 43.50
CA GLU A 563 13.11 -4.42 44.23
C GLU A 563 11.87 -4.12 43.36
N LEU A 564 11.91 -3.03 42.58
CA LEU A 564 10.83 -2.65 41.69
C LEU A 564 10.65 -3.67 40.54
N LEU A 565 11.76 -4.21 40.01
CA LEU A 565 11.74 -5.25 38.99
C LEU A 565 11.11 -6.54 39.54
N GLU A 566 11.45 -6.95 40.76
CA GLU A 566 10.90 -8.14 41.43
C GLU A 566 9.40 -8.03 41.73
N GLN A 567 8.87 -6.81 41.84
CA GLN A 567 7.44 -6.52 42.02
C GLN A 567 6.66 -6.47 40.69
N SER A 568 7.35 -6.45 39.54
CA SER A 568 6.71 -6.27 38.23
C SER A 568 5.84 -7.48 37.81
N PRO A 569 4.80 -7.27 36.97
CA PRO A 569 3.97 -8.34 36.39
C PRO A 569 4.73 -9.29 35.44
N GLY A 570 6.02 -9.04 35.20
CA GLY A 570 6.90 -9.79 34.30
C GLY A 570 8.30 -9.90 34.86
N LYS A 571 8.45 -10.56 36.02
CA LYS A 571 9.71 -10.75 36.77
C LYS A 571 10.89 -11.32 35.95
N HIS A 572 10.57 -11.89 34.80
CA HIS A 572 11.46 -12.62 33.90
C HIS A 572 11.64 -11.91 32.54
N ASP A 573 11.43 -10.60 32.47
CA ASP A 573 11.62 -9.83 31.24
C ASP A 573 13.10 -9.54 30.96
N CYS A 574 13.61 -10.05 29.85
CA CYS A 574 15.01 -9.88 29.42
C CYS A 574 15.36 -8.39 29.22
N VAL A 575 14.42 -7.55 28.77
CA VAL A 575 14.68 -6.13 28.46
C VAL A 575 14.97 -5.32 29.73
N MET A 576 14.21 -5.57 30.82
CA MET A 576 14.39 -4.87 32.10
C MET A 576 15.71 -5.23 32.76
N TRP A 577 16.07 -6.53 32.78
CA TRP A 577 17.36 -6.98 33.29
C TRP A 577 18.54 -6.48 32.45
N SER A 578 18.37 -6.38 31.12
CA SER A 578 19.37 -5.82 30.21
C SER A 578 19.62 -4.32 30.47
N SER A 579 18.57 -3.51 30.63
CA SER A 579 18.70 -2.09 31.00
C SER A 579 19.39 -1.91 32.37
N LEU A 580 19.02 -2.73 33.36
CA LEU A 580 19.64 -2.68 34.68
C LEU A 580 21.13 -3.07 34.65
N LEU A 581 21.50 -4.14 33.92
CA LEU A 581 22.90 -4.55 33.74
C LEU A 581 23.72 -3.47 33.03
N ARG A 582 23.14 -2.81 32.02
CA ARG A 582 23.78 -1.70 31.32
C ARG A 582 24.08 -0.54 32.27
N SER A 583 23.14 -0.21 33.15
CA SER A 583 23.31 0.83 34.17
C SER A 583 24.35 0.42 35.23
N CYS A 584 24.32 -0.83 35.68
CA CYS A 584 25.33 -1.38 36.61
C CYS A 584 26.74 -1.36 36.01
N ARG A 585 26.88 -1.58 34.70
CA ARG A 585 28.16 -1.46 33.98
C ARG A 585 28.70 -0.03 34.02
N VAL A 586 27.85 0.96 33.74
CA VAL A 586 28.25 2.39 33.73
C VAL A 586 28.72 2.84 35.11
N HIS A 587 28.04 2.41 36.17
CA HIS A 587 28.33 2.79 37.56
C HIS A 587 29.24 1.80 38.30
N LYS A 588 29.71 0.74 37.63
CA LYS A 588 30.56 -0.33 38.19
C LYS A 588 29.99 -0.98 39.46
N ASN A 589 28.67 -1.18 39.51
CA ASN A 589 28.02 -1.89 40.61
C ASN A 589 28.16 -3.41 40.46
N GLU A 590 29.01 -4.02 41.27
CA GLU A 590 29.27 -5.46 41.21
C GLU A 590 28.10 -6.32 41.72
N SER A 591 27.48 -5.94 42.85
CA SER A 591 26.53 -6.82 43.55
C SER A 591 25.25 -7.05 42.77
N VAL A 592 24.65 -5.97 42.24
CA VAL A 592 23.40 -6.07 41.46
C VAL A 592 23.71 -6.51 40.03
N GLY A 593 24.85 -6.09 39.48
CA GLY A 593 25.28 -6.46 38.13
C GLY A 593 25.55 -7.97 37.96
N ARG A 594 26.20 -8.64 38.93
CA ARG A 594 26.40 -10.11 38.87
C ARG A 594 25.07 -10.87 38.86
N ARG A 595 24.11 -10.47 39.72
CA ARG A 595 22.76 -11.07 39.74
C ARG A 595 22.00 -10.84 38.43
N ALA A 596 22.06 -9.63 37.89
CA ALA A 596 21.43 -9.31 36.61
C ALA A 596 22.01 -10.16 35.45
N ALA A 597 23.32 -10.38 35.45
CA ALA A 597 23.97 -11.27 34.48
C ALA A 597 23.53 -12.73 34.63
N GLU A 598 23.44 -13.26 35.86
CA GLU A 598 22.94 -14.62 36.13
C GLU A 598 21.48 -14.79 35.66
N MET A 599 20.62 -13.82 35.95
CA MET A 599 19.22 -13.85 35.54
C MET A 599 19.08 -13.81 34.01
N LEU A 600 19.82 -12.95 33.31
CA LEU A 600 19.79 -12.88 31.85
C LEU A 600 20.20 -14.20 31.18
N LEU A 601 21.20 -14.91 31.72
CA LEU A 601 21.61 -16.24 31.23
C LEU A 601 20.53 -17.31 31.42
N GLN A 602 19.70 -17.19 32.45
CA GLN A 602 18.57 -18.10 32.67
C GLN A 602 17.39 -17.80 31.76
N LEU A 603 17.16 -16.53 31.43
CA LEU A 603 16.01 -16.07 30.66
C LEU A 603 16.15 -16.29 29.15
N ASP A 604 17.29 -15.94 28.59
CA ASP A 604 17.56 -16.14 27.17
C ASP A 604 18.98 -16.69 26.94
N PRO A 605 19.15 -18.02 27.09
CA PRO A 605 20.44 -18.65 26.93
C PRO A 605 20.90 -18.75 25.46
N GLN A 606 20.07 -18.35 24.49
CA GLN A 606 20.34 -18.49 23.05
C GLN A 606 20.69 -17.16 22.37
N ASP A 607 20.33 -16.01 22.95
CA ASP A 607 20.65 -14.69 22.40
C ASP A 607 22.13 -14.30 22.60
N PHE A 608 22.85 -14.14 21.49
CA PHE A 608 24.25 -13.68 21.49
C PHE A 608 24.43 -12.28 22.10
N ALA A 609 23.44 -11.38 21.97
CA ALA A 609 23.51 -10.02 22.51
C ALA A 609 23.59 -10.00 24.04
N VAL A 610 22.94 -10.96 24.70
CA VAL A 610 22.99 -11.16 26.16
C VAL A 610 24.40 -11.52 26.62
N TYR A 611 25.05 -12.50 25.97
CA TYR A 611 26.43 -12.89 26.30
C TYR A 611 27.41 -11.73 26.10
N LEU A 612 27.21 -10.92 25.05
CA LEU A 612 28.04 -9.75 24.79
C LEU A 612 27.87 -8.68 25.89
N GLN A 613 26.64 -8.40 26.32
CA GLN A 613 26.39 -7.47 27.42
C GLN A 613 27.03 -7.93 28.73
N ILE A 614 26.92 -9.22 29.06
CA ILE A 614 27.49 -9.81 30.27
C ILE A 614 29.02 -9.76 30.22
N SER A 615 29.63 -10.15 29.10
CA SER A 615 31.08 -10.03 28.92
C SER A 615 31.56 -8.59 29.05
N ASN A 616 30.83 -7.63 28.48
CA ASN A 616 31.17 -6.21 28.62
C ASN A 616 31.05 -5.72 30.06
N PHE A 617 30.09 -6.23 30.83
CA PHE A 617 29.98 -5.94 32.26
C PHE A 617 31.17 -6.49 33.06
N TYR A 618 31.49 -7.79 32.91
CA TYR A 618 32.64 -8.42 33.61
C TYR A 618 33.98 -7.75 33.27
N SER A 619 34.14 -7.30 32.02
CA SER A 619 35.34 -6.55 31.60
C SER A 619 35.45 -5.19 32.30
N GLU A 620 34.33 -4.48 32.49
CA GLU A 620 34.31 -3.13 33.07
C GLU A 620 34.56 -3.11 34.59
N ILE A 621 34.17 -4.19 35.28
CA ILE A 621 34.48 -4.41 36.70
C ILE A 621 35.91 -4.98 36.92
N GLY A 622 36.65 -5.29 35.85
CA GLY A 622 38.03 -5.76 35.90
C GLY A 622 38.20 -7.28 35.98
N GLU A 623 37.13 -8.07 35.87
CA GLU A 623 37.17 -9.53 35.85
C GLU A 623 37.30 -10.07 34.41
N PHE A 624 38.50 -9.92 33.84
CA PHE A 624 38.79 -10.31 32.47
C PHE A 624 38.65 -11.82 32.23
N GLU A 625 38.91 -12.66 33.23
CA GLU A 625 38.81 -14.11 33.13
C GLU A 625 37.35 -14.57 32.99
N ALA A 626 36.45 -14.05 33.83
CA ALA A 626 35.01 -14.29 33.71
C ALA A 626 34.45 -13.78 32.37
N SER A 627 34.92 -12.61 31.90
CA SER A 627 34.56 -12.09 30.58
C SER A 627 34.99 -13.00 29.43
N SER A 628 36.20 -13.56 29.47
CA SER A 628 36.69 -14.51 28.46
C SER A 628 35.87 -15.80 28.45
N GLN A 629 35.59 -16.35 29.63
CA GLN A 629 34.77 -17.56 29.77
C GLN A 629 33.37 -17.38 29.16
N VAL A 630 32.71 -16.25 29.41
CA VAL A 630 31.38 -15.94 28.81
C VAL A 630 31.46 -15.87 27.28
N ARG A 631 32.52 -15.30 26.71
CA ARG A 631 32.72 -15.26 25.25
C ARG A 631 33.02 -16.63 24.66
N GLU A 632 33.83 -17.43 25.33
CA GLU A 632 34.16 -18.79 24.92
C GLU A 632 32.92 -19.70 24.92
N ILE A 633 32.05 -19.57 25.93
CA ILE A 633 30.76 -20.28 25.97
C ILE A 633 29.89 -19.91 24.77
N ALA A 634 29.79 -18.63 24.42
CA ALA A 634 29.03 -18.18 23.24
C ALA A 634 29.61 -18.73 21.92
N MET A 635 30.94 -18.76 21.79
CA MET A 635 31.64 -19.32 20.62
C MET A 635 31.48 -20.85 20.52
N ALA A 636 31.60 -21.56 21.65
CA ALA A 636 31.45 -23.02 21.72
C ALA A 636 30.04 -23.48 21.32
N ARG A 637 29.02 -22.64 21.58
CA ARG A 637 27.63 -22.88 21.16
C ARG A 637 27.35 -22.53 19.70
N LYS A 638 28.36 -22.14 18.91
CA LYS A 638 28.24 -21.69 17.51
C LYS A 638 27.19 -20.58 17.34
N MET A 639 27.02 -19.73 18.35
CA MET A 639 26.09 -18.61 18.28
C MET A 639 26.58 -17.61 17.25
N THR A 640 25.80 -17.40 16.21
CA THR A 640 26.11 -16.43 15.16
C THR A 640 25.81 -15.04 15.67
N ARG A 641 26.82 -14.18 15.68
CA ARG A 641 26.62 -12.74 15.82
C ARG A 641 25.83 -12.28 14.58
N GLU A 642 24.57 -11.94 14.75
CA GLU A 642 23.99 -10.94 13.87
C GLU A 642 24.81 -9.67 14.07
N ILE A 643 25.50 -9.24 13.03
CA ILE A 643 26.20 -7.97 13.07
C ILE A 643 25.09 -6.90 13.10
N GLY A 644 24.68 -6.52 14.30
CA GLY A 644 23.98 -5.28 14.53
C GLY A 644 24.94 -4.16 14.16
N ILE A 645 24.81 -3.65 12.94
CA ILE A 645 25.58 -2.52 12.44
C ILE A 645 25.08 -1.29 13.19
N SER A 646 25.97 -0.57 13.88
CA SER A 646 25.58 0.71 14.48
C SER A 646 25.15 1.68 13.37
N LEU A 647 24.07 2.43 13.59
CA LEU A 647 23.53 3.45 12.67
C LEU A 647 24.52 4.59 12.32
N LEU A 648 25.77 4.54 12.82
CA LEU A 648 26.87 5.42 12.44
C LEU A 648 27.82 4.77 11.41
N GLU A 649 27.99 3.45 11.40
CA GLU A 649 28.79 2.76 10.37
C GLU A 649 27.98 2.54 9.08
N ASN A 650 26.65 2.44 9.17
CA ASN A 650 25.76 2.45 7.99
C ASN A 650 25.71 3.83 7.30
N ARG A 651 26.14 4.91 7.98
CA ARG A 651 26.25 6.26 7.39
C ARG A 651 27.42 6.41 6.41
N GLN A 652 28.34 5.44 6.36
CA GLN A 652 29.52 5.59 5.50
C GLN A 652 29.64 4.55 4.38
N SER A 653 29.02 3.36 4.49
CA SER A 653 29.27 2.27 3.53
C SER A 653 28.09 1.80 2.67
N GLN A 654 26.82 2.05 3.02
CA GLN A 654 25.68 1.48 2.25
C GLN A 654 24.65 2.46 1.68
N ASN A 655 24.57 3.73 2.09
CA ASN A 655 23.47 4.61 1.66
C ASN A 655 23.91 6.04 1.34
N ARG A 656 24.55 6.25 0.18
CA ARG A 656 24.77 7.62 -0.33
C ARG A 656 24.37 7.86 -1.79
N GLN A 657 24.01 6.84 -2.56
CA GLN A 657 23.57 7.02 -3.96
C GLN A 657 22.09 6.72 -4.20
N SER A 658 21.49 5.67 -3.61
CA SER A 658 20.01 5.56 -3.60
C SER A 658 19.44 6.70 -2.78
N GLN A 659 19.88 6.88 -1.53
CA GLN A 659 19.43 8.02 -0.72
C GLN A 659 19.67 9.41 -1.30
N ALA A 660 20.58 9.58 -2.27
CA ALA A 660 20.76 10.86 -2.96
C ALA A 660 19.82 11.00 -4.16
N MET A 661 19.58 9.94 -4.94
CA MET A 661 18.58 9.90 -6.02
C MET A 661 17.16 9.94 -5.46
N ASP A 662 16.87 9.19 -4.41
CA ASP A 662 15.57 9.19 -3.71
C ASP A 662 15.34 10.55 -3.02
N LYS A 663 16.39 11.19 -2.48
CA LYS A 663 16.31 12.61 -2.03
C LYS A 663 16.13 13.57 -3.20
N LEU A 664 16.83 13.40 -4.32
CA LEU A 664 16.70 14.30 -5.47
C LEU A 664 15.33 14.18 -6.12
N PHE A 665 14.80 12.96 -6.22
CA PHE A 665 13.47 12.64 -6.73
C PHE A 665 12.39 13.19 -5.79
N ILE A 666 12.47 12.93 -4.48
CA ILE A 666 11.52 13.49 -3.51
C ILE A 666 11.58 15.03 -3.49
N LEU A 667 12.78 15.62 -3.57
CA LEU A 667 12.95 17.09 -3.61
C LEU A 667 12.50 17.70 -4.95
N SER A 668 12.72 17.04 -6.09
CA SER A 668 12.23 17.50 -7.39
C SER A 668 10.72 17.31 -7.50
N PHE A 669 10.19 16.21 -6.96
CA PHE A 669 8.77 15.88 -6.88
C PHE A 669 8.00 16.90 -6.01
N PHE A 670 8.49 17.17 -4.80
CA PHE A 670 7.93 18.24 -3.96
C PHE A 670 8.16 19.63 -4.56
N GLY A 671 9.26 19.85 -5.30
CA GLY A 671 9.49 21.07 -6.08
C GLY A 671 8.43 21.27 -7.17
N PHE A 672 8.06 20.22 -7.90
CA PHE A 672 6.96 20.23 -8.87
C PHE A 672 5.61 20.49 -8.21
N LEU A 673 5.32 19.88 -7.05
CA LEU A 673 4.09 20.15 -6.27
C LEU A 673 4.00 21.60 -5.77
N ILE A 674 5.13 22.19 -5.34
CA ILE A 674 5.22 23.60 -4.93
C ILE A 674 4.87 24.53 -6.11
N VAL A 675 5.38 24.21 -7.31
CA VAL A 675 5.13 24.97 -8.55
C VAL A 675 3.71 24.77 -9.07
N ALA A 676 3.21 23.54 -9.12
CA ALA A 676 1.88 23.18 -9.64
C ALA A 676 0.74 23.74 -8.80
N HIS A 677 0.91 23.81 -7.47
CA HIS A 677 -0.13 24.34 -6.58
C HIS A 677 0.05 25.81 -6.21
N GLY A 678 1.04 26.53 -6.75
CA GLY A 678 1.22 27.95 -6.45
C GLY A 678 1.28 28.23 -4.95
N VAL A 679 2.17 27.54 -4.22
CA VAL A 679 2.36 27.80 -2.78
C VAL A 679 3.02 29.17 -2.53
N ALA A 680 3.66 29.75 -3.53
CA ALA A 680 4.29 31.08 -3.43
C ALA A 680 3.35 32.25 -3.78
N GLY A 681 2.15 32.01 -4.32
CA GLY A 681 1.43 33.04 -5.06
C GLY A 681 0.32 33.80 -4.35
N ASN A 682 -0.34 33.26 -3.32
CA ASN A 682 -1.48 33.91 -2.67
C ASN A 682 -1.71 33.35 -1.26
N MET A 683 -1.07 33.95 -0.25
CA MET A 683 -1.39 33.76 1.17
C MET A 683 -1.64 35.15 1.78
N GLU A 684 -2.87 35.66 1.66
CA GLU A 684 -3.39 36.63 2.62
C GLU A 684 -4.27 35.84 3.60
N TYR A 685 -3.80 35.63 4.84
CA TYR A 685 -4.64 35.65 6.04
C TYR A 685 -3.77 35.80 7.30
N ASP A 686 -4.00 36.92 7.98
CA ASP A 686 -3.57 37.23 9.33
C ASP A 686 -3.99 36.14 10.32
N ASN A 687 -3.03 35.40 10.92
CA ASN A 687 -3.05 34.97 12.33
C ASN A 687 -1.98 33.94 12.72
N ILE A 688 -1.08 33.53 11.83
CA ILE A 688 0.08 32.72 12.23
C ILE A 688 1.31 33.61 12.07
N GLY A 689 1.94 33.99 13.20
CA GLY A 689 3.20 34.73 13.25
C GLY A 689 4.36 33.92 12.65
N LEU A 690 4.32 33.74 11.33
CA LEU A 690 5.36 33.19 10.47
C LEU A 690 6.07 34.31 9.67
N HIS A 691 5.66 35.57 9.88
CA HIS A 691 6.14 36.72 9.13
C HIS A 691 7.64 37.00 9.31
N GLU A 692 8.23 36.80 10.50
CA GLU A 692 9.59 37.29 10.77
C GLU A 692 10.73 36.37 10.27
N GLU A 693 10.50 35.08 10.01
CA GLU A 693 11.56 34.18 9.51
C GLU A 693 11.48 33.91 7.99
N LEU A 694 10.38 34.29 7.34
CA LEU A 694 10.21 34.15 5.88
C LEU A 694 10.56 35.42 5.10
N GLU A 695 10.65 36.59 5.75
CA GLU A 695 11.02 37.87 5.12
C GLU A 695 12.53 38.09 4.94
N SER A 696 13.41 37.18 5.36
CA SER A 696 14.87 37.36 5.20
C SER A 696 15.46 36.79 3.90
N PHE A 697 14.61 36.44 2.92
CA PHE A 697 15.05 36.03 1.60
C PHE A 697 14.56 37.04 0.57
N ASP A 698 15.36 38.08 0.36
CA ASP A 698 15.29 38.95 -0.82
C ASP A 698 15.43 38.07 -2.07
N ILE A 699 14.30 37.81 -2.72
CA ILE A 699 14.25 37.32 -4.10
C ILE A 699 14.15 38.57 -4.96
N GLU A 700 15.28 39.02 -5.50
CA GLU A 700 15.25 40.01 -6.58
C GLU A 700 14.68 39.34 -7.84
N GLU A 701 13.49 39.79 -8.24
CA GLU A 701 12.87 39.52 -9.53
C GLU A 701 13.60 40.29 -10.65
N GLU A 702 13.99 39.61 -11.73
CA GLU A 702 13.78 40.16 -13.09
C GLU A 702 13.83 39.07 -14.18
N TYR A 703 13.01 39.32 -15.21
CA TYR A 703 12.54 38.41 -16.25
C TYR A 703 13.43 38.35 -17.51
N GLU A 704 13.20 37.27 -18.26
CA GLU A 704 13.20 37.11 -19.74
C GLU A 704 14.50 37.03 -20.58
N VAL A 705 14.73 35.79 -21.05
CA VAL A 705 15.01 35.31 -22.43
C VAL A 705 15.94 36.11 -23.36
N GLU A 706 17.09 35.53 -23.71
CA GLU A 706 17.54 35.26 -25.09
C GLU A 706 18.84 34.40 -25.11
N LEU A 707 18.90 33.39 -26.01
CA LEU A 707 20.08 32.56 -26.29
C LEU A 707 21.20 33.41 -26.91
N PRO A 708 22.48 33.32 -26.48
CA PRO A 708 23.42 32.49 -27.25
C PRO A 708 24.65 31.90 -26.50
N ASP A 709 25.25 30.94 -27.19
CA ASP A 709 26.55 30.27 -27.09
C ASP A 709 27.69 30.78 -26.17
N THR A 710 28.38 29.77 -25.62
CA THR A 710 29.82 29.70 -25.30
C THR A 710 30.40 30.44 -24.08
N SER A 711 30.93 29.60 -23.19
CA SER A 711 32.18 29.73 -22.42
C SER A 711 32.17 30.28 -20.98
N SER A 712 32.86 29.51 -20.14
CA SER A 712 33.46 29.82 -18.84
C SER A 712 32.56 29.92 -17.61
N TRP A 713 32.60 28.82 -16.85
CA TRP A 713 32.31 28.78 -15.42
C TRP A 713 33.28 29.67 -14.64
N THR A 714 32.76 30.54 -13.77
CA THR A 714 33.55 31.10 -12.66
C THR A 714 33.15 30.44 -11.35
N THR A 715 34.18 30.08 -10.60
CA THR A 715 34.18 29.26 -9.38
C THR A 715 33.72 30.02 -8.14
N SER A 716 32.92 29.36 -7.29
CA SER A 716 33.10 29.43 -5.83
C SER A 716 32.51 28.18 -5.14
N GLU A 717 33.08 27.83 -3.99
CA GLU A 717 33.30 26.47 -3.51
C GLU A 717 32.25 25.96 -2.51
N ARG A 718 31.80 24.70 -2.70
CA ARG A 718 31.63 23.69 -1.63
C ARG A 718 31.47 22.28 -2.23
N GLY A 719 32.58 21.54 -2.27
CA GLY A 719 32.62 20.08 -2.49
C GLY A 719 32.75 19.58 -3.93
N SER A 720 33.20 20.41 -4.88
CA SER A 720 33.30 20.05 -6.29
C SER A 720 34.30 18.91 -6.53
N LYS A 721 33.87 17.86 -7.23
CA LYS A 721 34.78 16.85 -7.77
C LYS A 721 35.65 17.53 -8.83
N VAL A 722 36.96 17.25 -8.85
CA VAL A 722 37.87 17.90 -9.81
C VAL A 722 37.69 17.27 -11.18
N LEU A 723 36.99 17.97 -12.08
CA LEU A 723 36.78 17.53 -13.46
C LEU A 723 38.09 17.63 -14.26
N VAL A 724 38.53 16.52 -14.82
CA VAL A 724 39.71 16.41 -15.68
C VAL A 724 39.20 16.01 -17.07
N ASN A 725 38.88 17.02 -17.88
CA ASN A 725 38.36 16.85 -19.23
C ASN A 725 39.50 16.58 -20.23
N VAL A 726 39.40 15.50 -21.02
CA VAL A 726 40.40 15.13 -22.05
C VAL A 726 40.64 16.22 -23.09
N ASP A 727 39.64 17.03 -23.42
CA ASP A 727 39.79 18.18 -24.32
C ASP A 727 40.76 19.22 -23.75
N SER A 728 40.79 19.38 -22.42
CA SER A 728 41.72 20.29 -21.74
C SER A 728 43.19 19.83 -21.84
N PHE A 729 43.42 18.60 -22.31
CA PHE A 729 44.74 18.01 -22.56
C PHE A 729 45.06 17.88 -24.06
N GLY A 730 44.26 18.51 -24.92
CA GLY A 730 44.54 18.62 -26.36
C GLY A 730 43.93 17.51 -27.22
N ALA A 731 42.92 16.78 -26.72
CA ALA A 731 42.16 15.83 -27.53
C ALA A 731 41.32 16.57 -28.60
N VAL A 732 41.39 16.11 -29.85
CA VAL A 732 40.74 16.70 -31.03
C VAL A 732 39.30 16.22 -31.16
N GLY A 733 39.04 14.92 -30.94
CA GLY A 733 37.68 14.39 -30.89
C GLY A 733 36.95 14.31 -32.25
N ASP A 734 37.70 14.17 -33.36
CA ASP A 734 37.17 14.04 -34.74
C ASP A 734 36.95 12.58 -35.21
N GLY A 735 37.52 11.61 -34.50
CA GLY A 735 37.50 10.18 -34.78
C GLY A 735 38.57 9.73 -35.77
N ILE A 736 39.54 10.60 -36.07
CA ILE A 736 40.60 10.40 -37.08
C ILE A 736 41.99 10.71 -36.48
N SER A 737 42.09 11.77 -35.68
CA SER A 737 43.32 12.21 -35.03
C SER A 737 43.64 11.36 -33.81
N ASP A 738 44.91 10.99 -33.63
CA ASP A 738 45.34 10.18 -32.48
C ASP A 738 45.31 10.99 -31.16
N ASP A 739 44.29 10.73 -30.35
CA ASP A 739 44.03 11.40 -29.07
C ASP A 739 44.70 10.69 -27.88
N THR A 740 45.49 9.64 -28.12
CA THR A 740 46.06 8.77 -27.08
C THR A 740 46.88 9.54 -26.04
N GLN A 741 47.74 10.46 -26.47
CA GLN A 741 48.61 11.20 -25.55
C GLN A 741 47.84 12.18 -24.66
N ALA A 742 46.74 12.75 -25.17
CA ALA A 742 45.85 13.60 -24.40
C ALA A 742 45.13 12.79 -23.31
N PHE A 743 44.66 11.58 -23.65
CA PHE A 743 44.05 10.65 -22.70
C PHE A 743 45.03 10.19 -21.61
N VAL A 744 46.28 9.87 -21.95
CA VAL A 744 47.33 9.51 -20.96
C VAL A 744 47.62 10.67 -20.02
N SER A 745 47.75 11.89 -20.55
CA SER A 745 48.07 13.07 -19.74
C SER A 745 46.91 13.46 -18.81
N ALA A 746 45.67 13.38 -19.32
CA ALA A 746 44.46 13.57 -18.52
C ALA A 746 44.35 12.49 -17.43
N TRP A 747 44.68 11.24 -17.76
CA TRP A 747 44.66 10.12 -16.81
C TRP A 747 45.66 10.31 -15.67
N GLU A 748 46.91 10.66 -15.97
CA GLU A 748 47.94 10.91 -14.95
C GLU A 748 47.53 12.05 -14.01
N LYS A 749 46.89 13.09 -14.53
CA LYS A 749 46.35 14.18 -13.72
C LYS A 749 45.20 13.73 -12.84
N ALA A 750 44.24 12.98 -13.40
CA ALA A 750 43.09 12.49 -12.68
C ALA A 750 43.50 11.52 -11.57
N CYS A 751 44.41 10.58 -11.86
CA CYS A 751 44.87 9.56 -10.93
C CYS A 751 45.67 10.12 -9.74
N ASN A 752 46.39 11.23 -9.94
CA ASN A 752 47.12 11.93 -8.87
C ASN A 752 46.27 12.94 -8.07
N THR A 753 45.00 13.12 -8.42
CA THR A 753 44.11 14.11 -7.78
C THR A 753 43.02 13.42 -6.97
N THR A 754 42.86 13.78 -5.69
CA THR A 754 41.80 13.22 -4.83
C THR A 754 40.42 13.73 -5.24
N LYS A 755 39.40 12.85 -5.32
CA LYS A 755 38.02 13.19 -5.74
C LYS A 755 37.94 13.77 -7.16
N SER A 756 38.70 13.21 -8.09
CA SER A 756 38.69 13.61 -9.50
C SER A 756 37.65 12.86 -10.32
N VAL A 757 37.20 13.50 -11.40
CA VAL A 757 36.41 12.88 -12.47
C VAL A 757 37.26 12.91 -13.73
N PHE A 758 37.71 11.76 -14.23
CA PHE A 758 38.26 11.63 -15.58
C PHE A 758 37.08 11.72 -16.56
N PHE A 759 37.05 12.77 -17.38
CA PHE A 759 35.87 13.13 -18.16
C PHE A 759 36.14 13.14 -19.66
N VAL A 760 35.33 12.38 -20.41
CA VAL A 760 35.28 12.43 -21.88
C VAL A 760 33.94 13.05 -22.29
N PRO A 761 33.91 14.20 -22.97
CA PRO A 761 32.69 14.95 -23.21
C PRO A 761 31.84 14.36 -24.35
N GLN A 762 30.52 14.56 -24.26
CA GLN A 762 29.53 14.08 -25.23
C GLN A 762 29.66 14.75 -26.61
N GLY A 763 29.25 14.05 -27.66
CA GLY A 763 29.11 14.61 -29.02
C GLY A 763 30.38 14.61 -29.87
N ARG A 764 31.47 13.98 -29.40
CA ARG A 764 32.76 13.87 -30.10
C ARG A 764 33.26 12.43 -30.15
N ARG A 765 34.15 12.14 -31.11
CA ARG A 765 34.73 10.79 -31.34
C ARG A 765 36.24 10.83 -31.15
N TYR A 766 36.81 10.07 -30.24
CA TYR A 766 38.24 10.11 -29.92
C TYR A 766 38.92 8.85 -30.39
N LEU A 767 39.85 8.93 -31.35
CA LEU A 767 40.62 7.77 -31.78
C LEU A 767 41.75 7.54 -30.77
N VAL A 768 41.70 6.41 -30.06
CA VAL A 768 42.68 6.07 -29.01
C VAL A 768 43.34 4.73 -29.33
N ASN A 769 44.68 4.71 -29.42
CA ASN A 769 45.47 3.51 -29.62
C ASN A 769 45.55 2.66 -28.33
N ALA A 770 46.04 1.42 -28.44
CA ALA A 770 46.10 0.51 -27.30
C ALA A 770 46.97 1.08 -26.16
N THR A 771 46.36 1.30 -24.98
CA THR A 771 46.95 2.11 -23.91
C THR A 771 46.72 1.50 -22.53
N LYS A 772 47.74 1.60 -21.66
CA LYS A 772 47.71 1.10 -20.28
C LYS A 772 47.67 2.23 -19.26
N PHE A 773 46.60 2.29 -18.49
CA PHE A 773 46.34 3.29 -17.47
C PHE A 773 46.58 2.72 -16.06
N LYS A 774 47.75 2.98 -15.48
CA LYS A 774 48.20 2.32 -14.25
C LYS A 774 47.94 3.16 -12.99
N GLY A 775 47.51 2.50 -11.90
CA GLY A 775 47.49 3.03 -10.53
C GLY A 775 48.72 2.61 -9.70
N PRO A 776 48.75 2.89 -8.37
CA PRO A 776 47.62 3.31 -7.52
C PRO A 776 47.31 4.81 -7.60
N CYS A 777 46.03 5.16 -7.61
CA CYS A 777 45.54 6.54 -7.58
C CYS A 777 45.30 7.04 -6.14
N ALA A 778 45.32 8.36 -5.94
CA ALA A 778 45.41 8.99 -4.62
C ALA A 778 44.15 8.80 -3.72
N ASP A 779 42.92 8.78 -4.28
CA ASP A 779 41.65 8.41 -3.63
C ASP A 779 40.49 8.45 -4.66
N LYS A 780 39.31 7.85 -4.37
CA LYS A 780 38.07 7.71 -5.21
C LYS A 780 38.06 8.49 -6.55
N LEU A 781 38.52 7.84 -7.62
CA LEU A 781 38.45 8.32 -9.01
C LEU A 781 37.10 7.95 -9.63
N VAL A 782 36.45 8.89 -10.30
CA VAL A 782 35.26 8.61 -11.14
C VAL A 782 35.67 8.71 -12.60
N ILE A 783 35.40 7.68 -13.39
CA ILE A 783 35.57 7.71 -14.85
C ILE A 783 34.18 7.97 -15.44
N GLN A 784 33.99 9.14 -16.07
CA GLN A 784 32.76 9.52 -16.76
C GLN A 784 33.08 9.71 -18.24
N ILE A 785 32.53 8.84 -19.08
CA ILE A 785 32.76 8.86 -20.52
C ILE A 785 31.41 9.09 -21.17
N ASP A 786 31.10 10.34 -21.51
CA ASP A 786 29.86 10.72 -22.18
C ASP A 786 30.05 10.79 -23.72
N GLY A 787 31.31 10.78 -24.19
CA GLY A 787 31.70 10.79 -25.61
C GLY A 787 31.99 9.40 -26.21
N THR A 788 32.33 9.35 -27.50
CA THR A 788 32.64 8.10 -28.21
C THR A 788 34.15 7.86 -28.29
N ILE A 789 34.64 6.67 -27.92
CA ILE A 789 36.05 6.27 -28.11
C ILE A 789 36.12 5.27 -29.27
N VAL A 790 36.96 5.56 -30.26
CA VAL A 790 37.09 4.80 -31.51
C VAL A 790 38.39 3.99 -31.48
N ALA A 791 38.30 2.70 -31.81
CA ALA A 791 39.45 1.81 -31.93
C ALA A 791 40.16 1.96 -33.29
N PRO A 792 41.47 1.68 -33.39
CA PRO A 792 42.17 1.61 -34.67
C PRO A 792 41.72 0.42 -35.51
N ASP A 793 41.59 0.61 -36.83
CA ASP A 793 41.01 -0.37 -37.77
C ASP A 793 41.83 -1.68 -37.91
N GLU A 794 43.13 -1.69 -37.60
CA GLU A 794 43.99 -2.88 -37.69
C GLU A 794 44.50 -3.40 -36.33
N PRO A 795 44.25 -4.68 -35.97
CA PRO A 795 44.77 -5.33 -34.75
C PRO A 795 46.30 -5.39 -34.65
N SER A 796 47.02 -5.19 -35.76
CA SER A 796 48.49 -5.10 -35.84
C SER A 796 49.06 -3.88 -35.12
N ASN A 797 48.23 -2.85 -34.87
CA ASN A 797 48.56 -1.64 -34.13
C ASN A 797 48.26 -1.75 -32.62
N TRP A 798 47.88 -2.93 -32.12
CA TRP A 798 47.66 -3.21 -30.70
C TRP A 798 48.94 -3.72 -30.03
N ASP A 799 49.01 -3.75 -28.68
CA ASP A 799 50.23 -4.13 -27.93
C ASP A 799 50.80 -5.48 -28.42
N PRO A 800 52.03 -5.52 -28.96
CA PRO A 800 52.61 -6.72 -29.57
C PRO A 800 52.83 -7.88 -28.59
N ASN A 801 52.75 -7.64 -27.27
CA ASN A 801 52.89 -8.69 -26.25
C ASN A 801 51.54 -9.25 -25.75
N LEU A 802 50.42 -8.57 -26.00
CA LEU A 802 49.08 -8.93 -25.52
C LEU A 802 48.04 -8.56 -26.58
N SER A 803 47.99 -9.35 -27.65
CA SER A 803 47.15 -9.12 -28.84
C SER A 803 45.62 -9.19 -28.62
N ARG A 804 45.15 -9.17 -27.38
CA ARG A 804 43.73 -9.33 -26.96
C ARG A 804 43.19 -8.17 -26.11
N LEU A 805 43.99 -7.13 -25.83
CA LEU A 805 43.64 -6.04 -24.91
C LEU A 805 43.92 -4.68 -25.56
N TRP A 806 42.90 -3.83 -25.66
CA TRP A 806 42.99 -2.49 -26.25
C TRP A 806 43.22 -1.40 -25.19
N LEU A 807 42.27 -1.14 -24.28
CA LEU A 807 42.47 -0.24 -23.13
C LEU A 807 42.54 -1.05 -21.83
N ASP A 808 43.67 -0.96 -21.13
CA ASP A 808 43.92 -1.72 -19.90
C ASP A 808 44.20 -0.79 -18.72
N PHE A 809 43.25 -0.72 -17.79
CA PHE A 809 43.39 0.05 -16.58
C PHE A 809 43.64 -0.90 -15.40
N SER A 810 44.79 -0.79 -14.76
CA SER A 810 45.27 -1.79 -13.79
C SER A 810 45.79 -1.17 -12.49
N LYS A 811 45.65 -1.91 -11.38
CA LYS A 811 46.04 -1.47 -10.01
C LYS A 811 45.30 -0.22 -9.54
N LEU A 812 44.05 -0.09 -9.94
CA LEU A 812 43.18 1.00 -9.53
C LEU A 812 42.27 0.54 -8.42
N ASN A 813 42.05 1.42 -7.45
CA ASN A 813 40.79 1.39 -6.72
C ASN A 813 39.72 1.99 -7.65
N GLY A 814 39.28 1.18 -8.63
CA GLY A 814 38.16 1.48 -9.53
C GLY A 814 38.50 1.84 -10.98
N ALA A 815 38.45 0.80 -11.84
CA ALA A 815 38.04 0.77 -13.27
C ALA A 815 39.12 0.75 -14.37
N LEU A 816 39.22 -0.34 -15.15
CA LEU A 816 38.53 -0.69 -16.42
C LEU A 816 39.45 -1.59 -17.31
N THR A 817 39.15 -2.83 -17.64
CA THR A 817 39.57 -3.99 -16.83
C THR A 817 39.31 -3.81 -15.36
N ILE A 818 38.11 -4.21 -14.95
CA ILE A 818 37.77 -4.29 -13.54
C ILE A 818 38.34 -5.63 -13.05
N ASP A 819 39.66 -5.73 -12.90
CA ASP A 819 40.30 -6.89 -12.26
C ASP A 819 40.59 -6.53 -10.79
N SER A 820 40.08 -7.32 -9.85
CA SER A 820 40.29 -7.12 -8.40
C SER A 820 39.76 -5.78 -7.83
N CYS A 821 38.63 -5.25 -8.33
CA CYS A 821 38.05 -3.98 -7.87
C CYS A 821 36.79 -4.17 -7.03
N SER A 822 36.45 -3.17 -6.20
CA SER A 822 35.16 -3.12 -5.50
C SER A 822 34.46 -1.76 -5.68
N ALA A 823 33.12 -1.75 -5.75
CA ALA A 823 32.28 -0.54 -5.80
C ALA A 823 32.49 0.35 -7.06
N VAL A 824 32.55 -0.26 -8.25
CA VAL A 824 32.80 0.45 -9.51
C VAL A 824 31.49 0.84 -10.20
N LYS A 825 31.36 2.10 -10.66
CA LYS A 825 30.24 2.56 -11.50
C LYS A 825 30.76 3.00 -12.87
N VAL A 826 30.25 2.41 -13.96
CA VAL A 826 30.54 2.81 -15.34
C VAL A 826 29.25 3.38 -15.94
N GLN A 827 29.31 4.62 -16.47
CA GLN A 827 28.15 5.30 -17.06
C GLN A 827 28.53 5.93 -18.42
N GLY A 828 27.68 5.76 -19.45
CA GLY A 828 27.77 6.49 -20.73
C GLY A 828 28.71 5.90 -21.80
N LEU A 829 29.32 4.75 -21.55
CA LEU A 829 30.44 4.23 -22.36
C LEU A 829 29.98 3.75 -23.75
N THR A 830 30.27 4.50 -24.81
CA THR A 830 30.05 4.04 -26.20
C THR A 830 31.35 3.54 -26.84
N ILE A 831 31.43 2.24 -27.14
CA ILE A 831 32.52 1.55 -27.84
C ILE A 831 32.06 1.26 -29.28
N GLN A 832 32.77 1.77 -30.28
CA GLN A 832 32.49 1.50 -31.70
C GLN A 832 33.64 0.76 -32.39
N ASN A 833 33.30 -0.19 -33.27
CA ASN A 833 34.23 -1.00 -34.08
C ASN A 833 35.22 -1.88 -33.29
N SER A 834 34.84 -2.37 -32.11
CA SER A 834 35.70 -3.26 -31.32
C SER A 834 35.79 -4.65 -31.95
N GLN A 835 37.01 -5.13 -32.27
CA GLN A 835 37.26 -6.49 -32.75
C GLN A 835 37.72 -7.38 -31.56
N GLN A 836 37.10 -8.54 -31.29
CA GLN A 836 37.38 -9.46 -30.14
C GLN A 836 36.61 -9.20 -28.82
N MET A 837 37.22 -9.31 -27.61
CA MET A 837 36.50 -9.17 -26.32
C MET A 837 36.27 -7.69 -25.98
N HIS A 838 35.01 -7.24 -25.89
CA HIS A 838 34.71 -5.79 -25.84
C HIS A 838 34.84 -5.17 -24.44
N PHE A 839 34.57 -5.92 -23.36
CA PHE A 839 34.60 -5.42 -21.99
C PHE A 839 34.87 -6.54 -20.99
N VAL A 840 35.78 -6.38 -20.01
CA VAL A 840 36.16 -7.46 -19.07
C VAL A 840 36.05 -7.03 -17.60
N ILE A 841 35.35 -7.85 -16.80
CA ILE A 841 35.22 -7.77 -15.33
C ILE A 841 35.76 -9.08 -14.74
N SER A 842 36.71 -9.01 -13.82
CA SER A 842 37.39 -10.15 -13.20
C SER A 842 37.61 -9.90 -11.70
N LYS A 843 37.48 -10.92 -10.83
CA LYS A 843 37.85 -10.83 -9.38
C LYS A 843 37.22 -9.66 -8.60
N SER A 844 36.05 -9.17 -8.98
CA SER A 844 35.53 -7.88 -8.53
C SER A 844 34.19 -7.96 -7.81
N ASP A 845 33.91 -7.03 -6.90
CA ASP A 845 32.65 -6.98 -6.13
C ASP A 845 31.91 -5.65 -6.31
N SER A 846 30.58 -5.67 -6.39
CA SER A 846 29.76 -4.44 -6.39
C SER A 846 30.02 -3.52 -7.59
N VAL A 847 29.93 -4.03 -8.83
CA VAL A 847 30.06 -3.21 -10.06
C VAL A 847 28.68 -2.88 -10.64
N ARG A 848 28.46 -1.62 -10.97
CA ARG A 848 27.26 -1.12 -11.66
C ARG A 848 27.61 -0.53 -13.01
N ILE A 849 26.91 -0.95 -14.05
CA ILE A 849 27.14 -0.50 -15.42
C ILE A 849 25.81 -0.01 -15.99
N SER A 850 25.80 1.19 -16.58
CA SER A 850 24.59 1.81 -17.13
C SER A 850 24.90 2.68 -18.35
N GLY A 851 24.11 2.68 -19.41
CA GLY A 851 24.34 3.55 -20.58
C GLY A 851 25.60 3.20 -21.37
N VAL A 852 25.94 1.92 -21.51
CA VAL A 852 27.07 1.40 -22.26
C VAL A 852 26.63 0.87 -23.63
N LEU A 853 27.03 1.57 -24.69
CA LEU A 853 26.78 1.16 -26.07
C LEU A 853 27.99 0.41 -26.65
N VAL A 854 27.83 -0.77 -27.27
CA VAL A 854 28.94 -1.52 -27.88
C VAL A 854 28.59 -1.99 -29.29
N SER A 855 29.31 -1.51 -30.32
CA SER A 855 29.17 -2.00 -31.70
C SER A 855 30.44 -2.69 -32.20
N ALA A 856 30.27 -3.80 -32.92
CA ALA A 856 31.34 -4.58 -33.53
C ALA A 856 31.00 -4.92 -35.00
N PRO A 857 32.01 -5.02 -35.87
CA PRO A 857 31.81 -5.40 -37.26
C PRO A 857 31.47 -6.90 -37.40
N GLY A 858 30.71 -7.25 -38.45
CA GLY A 858 30.16 -8.61 -38.64
C GLY A 858 31.19 -9.71 -38.89
N ASP A 859 32.46 -9.36 -39.13
CA ASP A 859 33.59 -10.27 -39.30
C ASP A 859 34.45 -10.46 -38.04
N SER A 860 34.02 -9.89 -36.90
CA SER A 860 34.72 -10.03 -35.60
C SER A 860 34.83 -11.51 -35.20
N PRO A 861 36.04 -12.05 -34.96
CA PRO A 861 36.26 -13.49 -34.74
C PRO A 861 35.78 -14.01 -33.37
N ASN A 862 35.48 -13.11 -32.43
CA ASN A 862 34.96 -13.44 -31.10
C ASN A 862 33.90 -12.39 -30.75
N THR A 863 32.66 -12.61 -31.17
CA THR A 863 31.53 -11.65 -31.08
C THR A 863 31.02 -11.42 -29.64
N ASP A 864 31.84 -11.74 -28.64
CA ASP A 864 31.48 -11.75 -27.23
C ASP A 864 31.74 -10.37 -26.61
N GLY A 865 30.68 -9.59 -26.44
CA GLY A 865 30.62 -8.29 -25.77
C GLY A 865 31.27 -8.22 -24.39
N ILE A 866 30.51 -8.48 -23.30
CA ILE A 866 30.99 -8.32 -21.91
C ILE A 866 31.45 -9.67 -21.33
N HIS A 867 32.59 -9.70 -20.64
CA HIS A 867 33.22 -10.89 -20.06
C HIS A 867 33.29 -10.75 -18.53
N ILE A 868 32.86 -11.76 -17.75
CA ILE A 868 32.70 -11.66 -16.28
C ILE A 868 33.25 -12.89 -15.54
N THR A 869 34.41 -12.79 -14.91
CA THR A 869 35.06 -13.89 -14.19
C THR A 869 35.22 -13.61 -12.68
N GLN A 870 35.09 -14.63 -11.81
CA GLN A 870 35.39 -14.56 -10.37
C GLN A 870 34.83 -13.32 -9.61
N SER A 871 33.62 -12.85 -9.94
CA SER A 871 33.07 -11.56 -9.47
C SER A 871 31.69 -11.67 -8.80
N THR A 872 31.35 -10.79 -7.86
CA THR A 872 30.11 -10.80 -7.07
C THR A 872 29.36 -9.45 -7.11
N ASN A 873 28.03 -9.46 -7.01
CA ASN A 873 27.18 -8.25 -6.94
C ASN A 873 27.33 -7.31 -8.15
N LEU A 874 26.96 -7.79 -9.33
CA LEU A 874 27.06 -7.05 -10.60
C LEU A 874 25.67 -6.65 -11.10
N GLN A 875 25.49 -5.38 -11.47
CA GLN A 875 24.24 -4.86 -12.02
C GLN A 875 24.49 -4.13 -13.33
N TYR A 876 23.79 -4.54 -14.39
CA TYR A 876 23.80 -3.91 -15.71
C TYR A 876 22.38 -3.43 -16.05
N GLN A 877 22.23 -2.17 -16.46
CA GLN A 877 20.94 -1.56 -16.79
C GLN A 877 21.06 -0.69 -18.06
N ASP A 878 20.40 -1.05 -19.17
CA ASP A 878 20.54 -0.30 -20.42
C ASP A 878 19.43 -0.51 -21.47
N GLU A 879 19.08 0.52 -22.26
CA GLU A 879 17.97 0.44 -23.23
C GLU A 879 18.37 -0.18 -24.58
N GLU A 880 19.63 -0.08 -24.98
CA GLU A 880 20.10 -0.59 -26.28
C GLU A 880 21.52 -1.14 -26.19
N ASN A 881 21.74 -2.39 -25.73
CA ASN A 881 22.92 -3.18 -26.18
C ASN A 881 23.04 -4.68 -25.82
N LEU A 882 24.02 -5.32 -26.48
CA LEU A 882 24.35 -6.75 -26.49
C LEU A 882 25.20 -7.21 -25.27
N LEU A 883 24.72 -8.19 -24.49
CA LEU A 883 25.41 -8.75 -23.31
C LEU A 883 25.77 -10.23 -23.39
N TRP A 884 26.91 -10.60 -22.78
CA TRP A 884 27.36 -11.99 -22.55
C TRP A 884 27.85 -12.13 -21.10
N THR A 885 27.87 -13.35 -20.52
CA THR A 885 28.57 -13.63 -19.24
C THR A 885 29.46 -14.87 -19.38
N TRP A 886 30.69 -14.84 -18.84
CA TRP A 886 31.72 -15.84 -19.13
C TRP A 886 32.58 -16.15 -17.90
N THR A 887 32.61 -17.39 -17.40
CA THR A 887 33.57 -17.78 -16.34
C THR A 887 34.80 -18.50 -16.91
N TRP A 888 36.01 -18.13 -16.46
CA TRP A 888 37.29 -18.74 -16.83
C TRP A 888 37.97 -19.30 -15.57
N ASN A 889 38.51 -20.51 -15.67
CA ASN A 889 39.33 -21.14 -14.63
C ASN A 889 40.30 -22.11 -15.33
N GLN A 890 41.57 -21.73 -15.48
CA GLN A 890 42.63 -22.62 -16.01
C GLN A 890 43.46 -23.28 -14.90
N ASP A 891 43.34 -22.82 -13.64
CA ASP A 891 44.40 -23.03 -12.63
C ASP A 891 43.96 -23.78 -11.35
N ASN A 892 43.00 -24.72 -11.41
CA ASN A 892 42.56 -25.47 -10.23
C ASN A 892 42.03 -24.58 -9.07
N SER A 893 41.65 -23.33 -9.38
CA SER A 893 41.15 -22.33 -8.43
C SER A 893 39.62 -22.34 -8.36
N THR A 894 39.03 -21.99 -7.21
CA THR A 894 37.58 -21.92 -7.03
C THR A 894 37.00 -20.65 -7.67
N GLY A 895 36.15 -20.81 -8.69
CA GLY A 895 35.45 -19.70 -9.35
C GLY A 895 34.08 -19.44 -8.74
N ILE A 896 33.86 -18.25 -8.16
CA ILE A 896 32.58 -17.85 -7.56
C ILE A 896 31.98 -16.70 -8.37
N VAL A 897 30.75 -16.85 -8.84
CA VAL A 897 29.96 -15.77 -9.45
C VAL A 897 28.57 -15.75 -8.83
N THR A 898 28.19 -14.63 -8.22
CA THR A 898 26.86 -14.50 -7.59
C THR A 898 26.23 -13.13 -7.76
N LYS A 899 24.89 -13.10 -7.81
CA LYS A 899 24.07 -11.87 -7.85
C LYS A 899 24.41 -11.02 -9.08
N VAL A 900 24.22 -11.61 -10.25
CA VAL A 900 24.36 -10.90 -11.54
C VAL A 900 22.96 -10.55 -12.01
N VAL A 901 22.70 -9.27 -12.26
CA VAL A 901 21.43 -8.81 -12.82
C VAL A 901 21.72 -8.05 -14.11
N VAL A 902 21.16 -8.56 -15.20
CA VAL A 902 21.11 -7.90 -16.50
C VAL A 902 19.65 -7.53 -16.72
N ASP A 903 19.36 -6.24 -16.71
CA ASP A 903 18.01 -5.72 -16.90
C ASP A 903 17.99 -4.73 -18.06
N THR A 904 17.12 -5.00 -19.04
CA THR A 904 16.99 -4.26 -20.29
C THR A 904 18.24 -4.44 -21.18
N ALA A 905 18.07 -5.09 -22.33
CA ALA A 905 19.17 -5.33 -23.29
C ALA A 905 18.63 -5.57 -24.70
N PHE A 906 19.34 -5.12 -25.73
CA PHE A 906 18.97 -5.31 -27.14
C PHE A 906 20.11 -5.99 -27.90
N LEU A 907 19.88 -7.22 -28.37
CA LEU A 907 20.87 -8.05 -29.04
C LEU A 907 20.58 -8.19 -30.53
N ARG A 908 21.43 -7.66 -31.44
CA ARG A 908 21.22 -7.75 -32.89
C ARG A 908 22.36 -8.43 -33.65
N GLU A 909 22.03 -9.35 -34.56
CA GLU A 909 22.93 -10.03 -35.51
C GLU A 909 24.14 -10.81 -34.93
N THR A 910 24.11 -11.16 -33.63
CA THR A 910 25.23 -11.83 -32.96
C THR A 910 25.23 -13.34 -33.01
N THR A 911 26.39 -13.95 -32.72
CA THR A 911 26.57 -15.41 -32.78
C THR A 911 25.96 -16.14 -31.58
N ASN A 912 25.89 -15.52 -30.41
CA ASN A 912 25.24 -16.09 -29.22
C ASN A 912 24.13 -15.11 -28.76
N GLY A 913 23.28 -15.39 -27.72
CA GLY A 913 22.34 -14.47 -27.01
C GLY A 913 22.62 -14.17 -25.50
N LEU A 914 22.30 -15.08 -24.58
CA LEU A 914 22.60 -14.99 -23.16
C LEU A 914 23.29 -16.30 -22.77
N ARG A 915 24.58 -16.23 -22.46
CA ARG A 915 25.43 -17.41 -22.30
C ARG A 915 26.00 -17.53 -20.89
N ILE A 916 26.03 -18.76 -20.38
CA ILE A 916 26.83 -19.20 -19.23
C ILE A 916 27.68 -20.39 -19.69
N LYS A 917 28.99 -20.34 -19.45
CA LYS A 917 29.89 -21.46 -19.76
C LYS A 917 30.81 -21.78 -18.60
N THR A 918 31.13 -23.06 -18.42
CA THR A 918 32.06 -23.52 -17.38
C THR A 918 33.05 -24.54 -17.94
N TRP A 919 34.27 -24.55 -17.39
CA TRP A 919 35.29 -25.51 -17.78
C TRP A 919 35.05 -26.87 -17.13
N GLN A 920 35.27 -27.93 -17.90
CA GLN A 920 35.12 -29.30 -17.42
C GLN A 920 36.31 -29.71 -16.55
N GLY A 921 36.08 -29.96 -15.26
CA GLY A 921 37.14 -30.10 -14.23
C GLY A 921 37.30 -28.89 -13.30
N GLY A 922 36.47 -27.85 -13.44
CA GLY A 922 36.54 -26.65 -12.60
C GLY A 922 35.82 -26.80 -11.25
N ASN A 923 36.32 -26.15 -10.20
CA ASN A 923 35.67 -26.09 -8.88
C ASN A 923 35.07 -24.69 -8.64
N GLY A 924 33.87 -24.59 -8.03
CA GLY A 924 33.19 -23.31 -7.78
C GLY A 924 31.67 -23.35 -7.95
N TYR A 925 31.02 -22.18 -7.94
CA TYR A 925 29.58 -22.07 -8.20
C TYR A 925 29.17 -20.75 -8.87
N VAL A 926 28.13 -20.83 -9.70
CA VAL A 926 27.39 -19.71 -10.29
C VAL A 926 25.98 -19.70 -9.70
N ARG A 927 25.59 -18.64 -8.99
CA ARG A 927 24.26 -18.58 -8.34
C ARG A 927 23.61 -17.20 -8.34
N GLY A 928 22.31 -17.14 -8.63
CA GLY A 928 21.54 -15.90 -8.56
C GLY A 928 21.85 -14.97 -9.72
N VAL A 929 21.78 -15.51 -10.94
CA VAL A 929 21.91 -14.75 -12.18
C VAL A 929 20.49 -14.47 -12.71
N ARG A 930 20.19 -13.22 -13.02
CA ARG A 930 18.90 -12.79 -13.57
C ARG A 930 19.11 -12.02 -14.87
N TYR A 931 18.42 -12.45 -15.91
CA TYR A 931 18.31 -11.74 -17.18
C TYR A 931 16.85 -11.31 -17.33
N GLU A 932 16.61 -10.01 -17.42
CA GLU A 932 15.27 -9.39 -17.43
C GLU A 932 15.16 -8.41 -18.62
N ASN A 933 14.02 -8.42 -19.30
CA ASN A 933 13.66 -7.45 -20.36
C ASN A 933 14.66 -7.44 -21.55
N VAL A 934 14.98 -8.61 -22.11
CA VAL A 934 15.96 -8.74 -23.21
C VAL A 934 15.28 -8.92 -24.56
N GLN A 935 15.56 -8.04 -25.51
CA GLN A 935 15.08 -8.15 -26.89
C GLN A 935 16.19 -8.65 -27.83
N MET A 936 15.87 -9.58 -28.73
CA MET A 936 16.82 -10.20 -29.67
C MET A 936 16.36 -10.05 -31.12
N ASP A 937 17.29 -9.76 -32.02
CA ASP A 937 17.06 -9.67 -33.47
C ASP A 937 18.16 -10.43 -34.21
N ASN A 938 17.78 -11.52 -34.87
CA ASN A 938 18.64 -12.31 -35.75
C ASN A 938 19.88 -12.91 -35.04
N VAL A 939 19.69 -13.39 -33.82
CA VAL A 939 20.75 -13.92 -32.93
C VAL A 939 20.97 -15.42 -33.16
N ALA A 940 22.19 -15.89 -33.37
CA ALA A 940 22.40 -17.30 -33.72
C ALA A 940 22.19 -18.29 -32.57
N ASN A 941 22.63 -18.05 -31.34
CA ASN A 941 22.37 -18.95 -30.20
C ASN A 941 21.80 -18.21 -28.97
N PRO A 942 20.50 -17.86 -28.97
CA PRO A 942 19.84 -16.96 -28.01
C PRO A 942 20.03 -17.24 -26.53
N ILE A 943 19.92 -18.48 -26.06
CA ILE A 943 20.10 -18.80 -24.62
C ILE A 943 20.96 -20.06 -24.53
N ILE A 944 22.08 -19.98 -23.81
CA ILE A 944 23.02 -21.09 -23.68
C ILE A 944 23.52 -21.24 -22.24
N ILE A 945 23.43 -22.45 -21.69
CA ILE A 945 24.28 -22.93 -20.61
C ILE A 945 25.12 -24.08 -21.17
N ASP A 946 26.45 -24.00 -21.04
CA ASP A 946 27.38 -25.01 -21.58
C ASP A 946 28.48 -25.35 -20.58
N GLN A 947 28.29 -26.45 -19.84
CA GLN A 947 29.27 -26.98 -18.90
C GLN A 947 30.32 -27.90 -19.54
N PHE A 948 30.19 -28.20 -20.84
CA PHE A 948 31.08 -29.11 -21.58
C PHE A 948 32.17 -28.38 -22.37
N TYR A 949 32.45 -27.13 -22.01
CA TYR A 949 33.34 -26.25 -22.77
C TYR A 949 34.83 -26.58 -22.56
N CYS A 950 35.61 -26.64 -23.65
CA CYS A 950 37.07 -26.80 -23.60
C CYS A 950 37.80 -26.27 -24.85
N ASP A 951 39.08 -25.91 -24.71
CA ASP A 951 39.89 -25.24 -25.74
C ASP A 951 40.50 -26.18 -26.81
N SER A 952 40.10 -27.46 -26.88
CA SER A 952 40.66 -28.43 -27.83
C SER A 952 39.72 -28.70 -29.00
N PRO A 953 40.21 -28.88 -30.24
CA PRO A 953 39.40 -29.35 -31.36
C PRO A 953 38.89 -30.80 -31.23
N LYS A 954 39.17 -31.48 -30.10
CA LYS A 954 38.65 -32.80 -29.73
C LYS A 954 37.63 -32.66 -28.61
N SER A 955 36.55 -33.43 -28.68
CA SER A 955 35.55 -33.52 -27.61
C SER A 955 36.21 -33.87 -26.28
N CYS A 956 35.96 -33.07 -25.25
CA CYS A 956 36.56 -33.25 -23.94
C CYS A 956 35.93 -34.43 -23.18
N GLN A 957 36.76 -35.11 -22.39
CA GLN A 957 36.31 -36.24 -21.57
C GLN A 957 35.45 -35.73 -20.41
N ASN A 958 34.36 -36.45 -20.10
CA ASN A 958 33.45 -36.08 -19.03
C ASN A 958 34.16 -36.21 -17.67
N GLN A 959 34.34 -35.10 -16.96
CA GLN A 959 35.02 -35.06 -15.66
C GLN A 959 34.01 -34.96 -14.50
N THR A 960 34.37 -35.48 -13.32
CA THR A 960 33.51 -35.55 -12.14
C THR A 960 33.42 -34.25 -11.34
N GLU A 961 34.37 -33.33 -11.51
CA GLU A 961 34.39 -32.03 -10.83
C GLU A 961 33.96 -30.93 -11.81
N ASN A 962 32.85 -30.24 -11.53
CA ASN A 962 32.35 -29.13 -12.35
C ASN A 962 31.78 -28.00 -11.46
N VAL A 963 31.75 -26.78 -12.02
CA VAL A 963 31.21 -25.58 -11.35
C VAL A 963 29.69 -25.71 -11.20
N LYS A 964 29.17 -25.62 -9.98
CA LYS A 964 27.73 -25.77 -9.70
C LYS A 964 26.93 -24.56 -10.19
N ILE A 965 25.98 -24.76 -11.10
CA ILE A 965 25.09 -23.69 -11.61
C ILE A 965 23.71 -23.84 -10.96
N SER A 966 23.21 -22.79 -10.29
CA SER A 966 21.87 -22.81 -9.68
C SER A 966 21.21 -21.44 -9.60
N GLN A 967 19.89 -21.37 -9.49
CA GLN A 967 19.13 -20.10 -9.37
C GLN A 967 19.41 -19.14 -10.53
N ILE A 968 19.07 -19.56 -11.74
CA ILE A 968 19.21 -18.76 -12.95
C ILE A 968 17.81 -18.38 -13.42
N MET A 969 17.55 -17.09 -13.65
CA MET A 969 16.25 -16.59 -14.08
C MET A 969 16.36 -15.87 -15.42
N TYR A 970 15.46 -16.19 -16.34
CA TYR A 970 15.25 -15.52 -17.62
C TYR A 970 13.81 -14.99 -17.65
N ARG A 971 13.62 -13.68 -17.69
CA ARG A 971 12.30 -13.03 -17.62
C ARG A 971 12.12 -12.03 -18.76
N ASN A 972 10.94 -12.04 -19.40
CA ASN A 972 10.57 -11.12 -20.48
C ASN A 972 11.64 -11.06 -21.58
N ILE A 973 11.91 -12.19 -22.23
CA ILE A 973 12.88 -12.29 -23.33
C ILE A 973 12.13 -12.50 -24.63
N SER A 974 12.36 -11.67 -25.64
CA SER A 974 11.63 -11.81 -26.92
C SER A 974 12.53 -11.56 -28.13
N GLY A 975 12.34 -12.27 -29.24
CA GLY A 975 13.11 -11.98 -30.44
C GLY A 975 13.22 -13.07 -31.49
N THR A 976 14.17 -12.91 -32.43
CA THR A 976 14.42 -13.87 -33.52
C THR A 976 15.78 -14.57 -33.43
N THR A 977 15.84 -15.85 -33.84
CA THR A 977 17.04 -16.70 -33.84
C THR A 977 17.50 -17.10 -35.25
N LYS A 978 18.81 -17.36 -35.46
CA LYS A 978 19.34 -18.01 -36.69
C LYS A 978 19.46 -19.53 -36.56
N SER A 979 19.72 -20.04 -35.36
CA SER A 979 19.83 -21.50 -35.16
C SER A 979 18.48 -22.12 -34.83
N GLU A 980 18.35 -23.39 -35.20
CA GLU A 980 17.19 -24.23 -34.84
C GLU A 980 17.07 -24.39 -33.31
N LYS A 981 18.19 -24.42 -32.57
CA LYS A 981 18.20 -24.55 -31.11
C LYS A 981 18.31 -23.16 -30.45
N ALA A 982 17.16 -22.50 -30.24
CA ALA A 982 17.14 -21.19 -29.61
C ALA A 982 17.62 -21.23 -28.14
N MET A 983 17.24 -22.28 -27.41
CA MET A 983 17.61 -22.47 -26.01
C MET A 983 18.40 -23.78 -25.83
N LYS A 984 19.59 -23.70 -25.22
CA LYS A 984 20.49 -24.85 -25.03
C LYS A 984 21.01 -24.91 -23.59
N PHE A 985 20.52 -25.84 -22.79
CA PHE A 985 20.97 -26.12 -21.42
C PHE A 985 21.79 -27.42 -21.38
N ALA A 986 23.08 -27.34 -21.68
CA ALA A 986 24.01 -28.47 -21.66
C ALA A 986 24.77 -28.53 -20.33
N CYS A 987 24.18 -29.18 -19.32
CA CYS A 987 24.77 -29.34 -17.99
C CYS A 987 25.32 -30.75 -17.79
N SER A 988 26.24 -30.92 -16.85
CA SER A 988 26.95 -32.16 -16.56
C SER A 988 26.10 -33.11 -15.71
N ASP A 989 26.14 -34.40 -16.04
CA ASP A 989 25.41 -35.44 -15.31
C ASP A 989 25.91 -35.63 -13.87
N THR A 990 27.14 -35.21 -13.56
CA THR A 990 27.72 -35.30 -12.21
C THR A 990 27.39 -34.08 -11.34
N VAL A 991 27.13 -32.93 -11.96
CA VAL A 991 26.79 -31.66 -11.28
C VAL A 991 25.69 -30.95 -12.08
N PRO A 992 24.42 -31.39 -11.97
CA PRO A 992 23.32 -30.86 -12.77
C PRO A 992 23.05 -29.38 -12.45
N CYS A 993 22.52 -28.66 -13.45
CA CYS A 993 22.00 -27.31 -13.24
C CYS A 993 20.64 -27.39 -12.55
N SER A 994 20.40 -26.55 -11.53
CA SER A 994 19.15 -26.60 -10.75
C SER A 994 18.49 -25.22 -10.60
N ASN A 995 17.16 -25.21 -10.54
CA ASN A 995 16.36 -23.99 -10.35
C ASN A 995 16.61 -22.95 -11.47
N ILE A 996 16.50 -23.40 -12.73
CA ILE A 996 16.43 -22.54 -13.90
C ILE A 996 14.96 -22.12 -14.07
N VAL A 997 14.70 -20.81 -14.09
CA VAL A 997 13.35 -20.25 -14.20
C VAL A 997 13.22 -19.48 -15.50
N LEU A 998 12.25 -19.86 -16.32
CA LEU A 998 11.88 -19.15 -17.55
C LEU A 998 10.54 -18.45 -17.33
N THR A 999 10.42 -17.16 -17.65
CA THR A 999 9.17 -16.42 -17.49
C THR A 999 8.97 -15.49 -18.68
N ASN A 1000 7.90 -15.68 -19.47
CA ASN A 1000 7.65 -14.87 -20.67
C ASN A 1000 8.86 -14.81 -21.63
N VAL A 1001 9.34 -15.97 -22.08
CA VAL A 1001 10.40 -16.13 -23.08
C VAL A 1001 9.78 -16.50 -24.42
N ASN A 1002 9.92 -15.68 -25.46
CA ASN A 1002 9.39 -15.92 -26.80
C ASN A 1002 10.44 -15.69 -27.90
N LEU A 1003 11.03 -16.77 -28.42
CA LEU A 1003 12.07 -16.76 -29.44
C LEU A 1003 11.60 -17.51 -30.69
N GLU A 1004 11.65 -16.86 -31.83
CA GLU A 1004 11.15 -17.41 -33.10
C GLU A 1004 12.25 -17.46 -34.17
N LYS A 1005 12.17 -18.41 -35.11
CA LYS A 1005 13.05 -18.46 -36.28
C LYS A 1005 12.23 -18.08 -37.52
N GLU A 1006 12.84 -17.42 -38.51
CA GLU A 1006 12.15 -16.98 -39.73
C GLU A 1006 11.46 -18.13 -40.51
N ASP A 1007 11.95 -19.37 -40.37
CA ASP A 1007 11.38 -20.58 -40.99
C ASP A 1007 10.42 -21.37 -40.08
N GLY A 1008 10.19 -20.89 -38.85
CA GLY A 1008 9.23 -21.43 -37.89
C GLY A 1008 9.69 -22.67 -37.09
N THR A 1009 10.87 -23.25 -37.38
CA THR A 1009 11.39 -24.40 -36.61
C THR A 1009 12.36 -23.94 -35.54
N VAL A 1010 11.88 -23.94 -34.29
CA VAL A 1010 12.67 -23.51 -33.12
C VAL A 1010 12.51 -24.53 -31.98
N GLU A 1011 13.63 -24.95 -31.38
CA GLU A 1011 13.71 -26.02 -30.40
C GLU A 1011 14.51 -25.63 -29.14
N THR A 1012 14.23 -26.35 -28.05
CA THR A 1012 15.00 -26.30 -26.79
C THR A 1012 15.78 -27.61 -26.61
N TYR A 1013 17.04 -27.52 -26.20
CA TYR A 1013 17.86 -28.66 -25.81
C TYR A 1013 18.20 -28.61 -24.32
N CYS A 1014 17.98 -29.70 -23.58
CA CYS A 1014 18.37 -29.83 -22.18
C CYS A 1014 19.17 -31.12 -21.96
N ASN A 1015 20.21 -31.04 -21.13
CA ASN A 1015 20.95 -32.18 -20.58
C ASN A 1015 21.23 -31.90 -19.10
N SER A 1016 20.79 -32.78 -18.19
CA SER A 1016 21.05 -32.69 -16.75
C SER A 1016 20.76 -31.31 -16.15
N ALA A 1017 19.60 -30.74 -16.50
CA ALA A 1017 19.15 -29.43 -16.09
C ALA A 1017 17.70 -29.48 -15.57
N GLU A 1018 17.47 -28.91 -14.39
CA GLU A 1018 16.18 -28.85 -13.71
C GLU A 1018 15.67 -27.41 -13.58
N GLY A 1019 14.39 -27.20 -13.87
CA GLY A 1019 13.80 -25.88 -13.92
C GLY A 1019 12.30 -25.90 -14.22
N PHE A 1020 11.70 -24.71 -14.28
CA PHE A 1020 10.28 -24.52 -14.58
C PHE A 1020 10.05 -23.25 -15.41
N GLY A 1021 9.02 -23.29 -16.25
CA GLY A 1021 8.56 -22.15 -17.07
C GLY A 1021 7.23 -21.59 -16.56
N TYR A 1022 7.09 -20.28 -16.55
CA TYR A 1022 5.84 -19.57 -16.27
C TYR A 1022 5.45 -18.64 -17.43
N GLY A 1023 4.16 -18.57 -17.75
CA GLY A 1023 3.68 -17.72 -18.84
C GLY A 1023 4.06 -18.25 -20.22
N ILE A 1024 4.35 -17.34 -21.17
CA ILE A 1024 4.74 -17.73 -22.53
C ILE A 1024 6.17 -18.25 -22.52
N VAL A 1025 6.39 -19.52 -22.89
CA VAL A 1025 7.74 -20.09 -23.09
C VAL A 1025 7.77 -20.76 -24.47
N HIS A 1026 8.36 -20.07 -25.45
CA HIS A 1026 8.50 -20.52 -26.83
C HIS A 1026 9.96 -20.34 -27.29
N PRO A 1027 10.63 -21.38 -27.82
CA PRO A 1027 10.20 -22.78 -27.90
C PRO A 1027 9.91 -23.41 -26.54
N SER A 1028 9.08 -24.47 -26.51
CA SER A 1028 8.77 -25.17 -25.25
C SER A 1028 10.04 -25.72 -24.61
N ALA A 1029 10.13 -25.65 -23.28
CA ALA A 1029 11.27 -26.09 -22.48
C ALA A 1029 10.95 -27.32 -21.60
N ASP A 1030 10.05 -28.19 -22.07
CA ASP A 1030 9.60 -29.41 -21.37
C ASP A 1030 10.73 -30.38 -20.99
N CYS A 1031 11.92 -30.23 -21.60
CA CYS A 1031 13.10 -31.03 -21.28
C CYS A 1031 13.79 -30.67 -19.96
N LEU A 1032 13.37 -29.60 -19.27
CA LEU A 1032 13.77 -29.31 -17.89
C LEU A 1032 12.97 -30.22 -16.97
N SER A 1033 13.57 -31.30 -16.46
CA SER A 1033 12.83 -32.33 -15.71
C SER A 1033 12.28 -31.81 -14.38
N SER A 1034 10.96 -31.83 -14.23
CA SER A 1034 10.26 -31.78 -12.95
C SER A 1034 10.34 -33.15 -12.28
N HIS A 1035 10.71 -33.23 -10.99
CA HIS A 1035 10.42 -34.41 -10.19
C HIS A 1035 8.91 -34.48 -9.97
N ASP A 1036 8.22 -35.19 -10.88
CA ASP A 1036 6.99 -35.92 -10.62
C ASP A 1036 6.82 -36.96 -11.75
N ASP A 1037 6.28 -38.13 -11.39
CA ASP A 1037 6.03 -39.34 -12.19
C ASP A 1037 7.18 -40.36 -12.37
N LYS A 1038 7.32 -41.27 -11.38
CA LYS A 1038 7.18 -42.73 -11.60
C LYS A 1038 6.69 -43.45 -10.33
N ASP A 1039 5.50 -44.03 -10.44
CA ASP A 1039 5.02 -45.18 -9.65
C ASP A 1039 6.07 -46.29 -9.51
N TYR A 1040 6.12 -46.95 -8.35
CA TYR A 1040 5.63 -48.33 -8.19
C TYR A 1040 5.72 -48.76 -6.72
N GLY A 1041 4.64 -49.38 -6.24
CA GLY A 1041 4.56 -49.96 -4.90
C GLY A 1041 5.45 -51.18 -4.67
N ASP A 1042 5.67 -51.40 -3.36
CA ASP A 1042 6.00 -52.64 -2.63
C ASP A 1042 6.97 -53.65 -3.27
N ILE A 1043 8.18 -53.79 -2.68
CA ILE A 1043 8.62 -55.00 -1.93
C ILE A 1043 9.71 -54.64 -0.89
N GLY A 1044 9.44 -55.02 0.37
CA GLY A 1044 10.30 -55.45 1.51
C GLY A 1044 11.84 -55.45 1.41
N GLU A 1045 12.64 -55.38 2.46
CA GLU A 1045 12.52 -55.67 3.90
C GLU A 1045 13.86 -55.26 4.56
N ILE A 1046 13.83 -54.73 5.81
CA ILE A 1046 14.69 -55.06 6.99
C ILE A 1046 16.24 -54.85 6.81
N GLU A 1047 17.00 -54.05 7.59
CA GLU A 1047 17.22 -54.06 9.05
C GLU A 1047 17.66 -52.70 9.63
N THR A 1048 17.07 -52.43 10.80
CA THR A 1048 17.47 -51.48 11.84
C THR A 1048 18.69 -51.99 12.63
N ASP A 1049 19.42 -51.09 13.29
CA ASP A 1049 19.58 -51.10 14.77
C ASP A 1049 20.43 -49.90 15.21
N GLN A 1050 19.86 -48.92 15.90
CA GLN A 1050 19.55 -48.83 17.34
C GLN A 1050 20.72 -48.28 18.18
N ASP A 1051 20.52 -47.11 18.79
CA ASP A 1051 20.48 -47.04 20.26
C ASP A 1051 19.73 -45.79 20.79
N TYR A 1052 18.91 -46.05 21.81
CA TYR A 1052 17.82 -45.33 22.51
C TYR A 1052 18.28 -44.28 23.57
N PRO A 1053 17.43 -43.68 24.47
CA PRO A 1053 15.95 -43.69 24.70
C PRO A 1053 15.30 -42.27 24.84
N VAL A 1054 14.00 -41.94 24.62
CA VAL A 1054 12.64 -42.38 25.07
C VAL A 1054 12.31 -42.16 26.56
N ILE A 1055 11.30 -41.30 26.88
CA ILE A 1055 10.07 -41.47 27.72
C ILE A 1055 9.15 -40.24 27.43
N GLY A 1056 7.82 -40.23 27.22
CA GLY A 1056 6.76 -41.24 27.26
C GLY A 1056 5.38 -40.59 26.91
N LYS A 1057 4.47 -41.43 26.38
CA LYS A 1057 3.12 -41.17 25.83
C LYS A 1057 2.02 -40.91 26.89
N SER A 1058 0.85 -40.43 26.44
CA SER A 1058 -0.41 -41.21 26.56
C SER A 1058 -1.53 -40.75 25.60
N GLU A 1059 -2.18 -41.74 25.00
CA GLU A 1059 -3.18 -41.75 23.91
C GLU A 1059 -4.65 -41.59 24.37
N VAL A 1060 -5.56 -41.45 23.39
CA VAL A 1060 -6.74 -42.32 23.07
C VAL A 1060 -8.04 -41.54 22.82
N GLY A 1061 -8.67 -41.79 21.66
CA GLY A 1061 -10.14 -41.92 21.58
C GLY A 1061 -10.84 -41.45 20.29
N GLU A 1062 -10.83 -42.28 19.24
CA GLU A 1062 -11.89 -42.32 18.21
C GLU A 1062 -13.03 -43.27 18.70
N PRO A 1063 -14.29 -43.28 18.16
CA PRO A 1063 -14.51 -43.77 16.78
C PRO A 1063 -15.84 -43.42 16.02
N HIS A 1064 -15.82 -43.79 14.72
CA HIS A 1064 -16.87 -44.41 13.86
C HIS A 1064 -17.94 -43.63 13.05
N GLN A 1065 -17.82 -43.81 11.72
CA GLN A 1065 -18.80 -44.28 10.69
C GLN A 1065 -20.07 -43.45 10.43
N SER A 1066 -20.64 -43.28 9.23
CA SER A 1066 -20.45 -43.81 7.87
C SER A 1066 -21.50 -43.12 6.96
N ALA A 1067 -21.21 -42.90 5.68
CA ALA A 1067 -22.08 -43.25 4.53
C ALA A 1067 -21.74 -42.42 3.28
N SER A 1068 -21.51 -43.15 2.20
CA SER A 1068 -21.27 -42.77 0.80
C SER A 1068 -22.47 -42.13 0.11
N GLU A 1069 -22.22 -41.23 -0.84
CA GLU A 1069 -22.95 -41.19 -2.12
C GLU A 1069 -22.11 -40.49 -3.21
N ASP A 1070 -22.21 -41.03 -4.42
CA ASP A 1070 -21.31 -40.89 -5.57
C ASP A 1070 -21.44 -39.56 -6.34
N ILE A 1071 -20.27 -39.08 -6.81
CA ILE A 1071 -19.93 -38.55 -8.15
C ILE A 1071 -21.06 -37.91 -8.98
N VAL A 1072 -20.98 -36.59 -9.23
CA VAL A 1072 -20.89 -35.96 -10.58
C VAL A 1072 -20.25 -34.57 -10.42
N HIS A 1073 -18.97 -34.41 -10.79
CA HIS A 1073 -18.40 -33.11 -11.08
C HIS A 1073 -18.41 -32.91 -12.61
N THR A 1074 -19.33 -32.08 -13.08
CA THR A 1074 -19.21 -31.39 -14.38
C THR A 1074 -18.63 -30.00 -14.14
N GLU A 1075 -17.64 -29.68 -14.96
CA GLU A 1075 -16.93 -28.40 -15.08
C GLU A 1075 -17.85 -27.18 -15.12
N LEU A 1076 -17.38 -26.08 -14.53
CA LEU A 1076 -17.46 -24.72 -15.06
C LEU A 1076 -16.44 -23.82 -14.36
#